data_AF-A0A8S3WQN9-F1
#
_entry.id   AF-A0A8S3WQN9-F1
#
_cell.length_a   1.000
_cell.length_b   1.000
_cell.length_c   1.000
_cell.angle_alpha   90.00
_cell.angle_beta   90.00
_cell.angle_gamma   90.00
#
_symmetry.space_group_name_H-M   'P 1'
#
loop_
_entity.id
_entity.type
_entity.pdbx_description
1 polymer ?
#
loop_
_entity_poly.entity_id
_entity_poly.type
_entity_poly.pdbx_seq_one_letter_code
_entity_poly.pdbx_strand_id
1 'polypeptide(L)'
;MECARTAWCATLALAVLAAAGPRYSSRIVHTNTGAIRGIIVEPPSRRLEPVEVFRGVPYAAGAERLGPPLPPQNWSGTRLADAFAPVCPQRYPDISNKTAALMKMPLGLYNELKATVPLLANQSEDCLYLNIFVPGSGARGMEAPYAVVVWAGAAHGWGSGNALDGAVLAARAHLLVVTLNYRLGLLGYLTSGSGDEASLAGGAAVLDVAAALRWVHRNVAAFGGDPRRVTLAGHAHAAALVNTLLMLPAAKGLMSRVLLLSGSALSPASLAPDPALNREHVAQALRCTRDTSPAEDHWLVSCIRARPLAALLAVEAPRARFLAGWAPSVPASEDPSQPHTPTRALHASEAFLECALAVVVSTTESYQFFSEDDIRHGFEEEHRNRILRTYVRNVYRYHRNEIFAAIRNEYTDWEKPIQHPINIRDATLESLSDAAVAAPALRLVQIHARRGAKTFFAHFAHQSRDVDYPQRLGSVSSETLPYFLGLPLVGGMPFTPRNYSRNDVAVAEATVALLAAFAKTGEPTPIQDEHHRDSFVAWPRYELNTQQYLSIGTKLRVKSHYRGHKMALWLHLIPQLHRPGAAPRHHQFRSAHPDMFAGEIFPEMYSTTTALDEEEESVEAEEVSVAECEPSPSARPALSAPSPALPPAAPGDGSFNVASQYYSYTVALGVTVGAGCFLLALNVLVFAGIYLQRGRRRASHRRPRREGSCSSRNGTSLNSDPLPLTSPRKSTLKRSSESELKERPGNATAPPKKRVQIQEISV
;
A
#
# COMPACT_ATOMS: atom_id res chain seq x y z
N MET A 1 -8.98 28.73 58.48
CA MET A 1 -9.83 29.08 57.32
C MET A 1 -9.33 28.46 56.01
N GLU A 2 -8.03 28.33 55.79
CA GLU A 2 -7.49 27.88 54.49
C GLU A 2 -7.90 26.47 54.08
N CYS A 3 -7.93 25.49 55.00
CA CYS A 3 -8.44 24.14 54.69
C CYS A 3 -9.91 24.13 54.21
N ALA A 4 -10.74 25.08 54.65
CA ALA A 4 -12.11 25.21 54.14
C ALA A 4 -12.12 25.76 52.71
N ARG A 5 -11.21 26.70 52.38
CA ARG A 5 -11.04 27.21 51.01
C ARG A 5 -10.46 26.15 50.07
N THR A 6 -9.47 25.36 50.49
CA THR A 6 -8.93 24.29 49.64
C THR A 6 -9.93 23.16 49.44
N ALA A 7 -10.72 22.80 50.46
CA ALA A 7 -11.84 21.87 50.32
C ALA A 7 -12.94 22.41 49.39
N TRP A 8 -13.27 23.71 49.48
CA TRP A 8 -14.19 24.36 48.53
C TRP A 8 -13.65 24.38 47.10
N CYS A 9 -12.38 24.71 46.89
CA CYS A 9 -11.78 24.67 45.55
C CYS A 9 -11.70 23.24 44.99
N ALA A 10 -11.43 22.24 45.83
CA ALA A 10 -11.41 20.84 45.42
C ALA A 10 -12.82 20.32 45.08
N THR A 11 -13.84 20.69 45.86
CA THR A 11 -15.24 20.33 45.56
C THR A 11 -15.80 21.10 44.37
N LEU A 12 -15.40 22.35 44.13
CA LEU A 12 -15.69 23.08 42.89
C LEU A 12 -14.98 22.46 41.68
N ALA A 13 -13.71 22.05 41.80
CA ALA A 13 -13.01 21.35 40.72
C ALA A 13 -13.67 19.99 40.40
N LEU A 14 -14.05 19.22 41.43
CA LEU A 14 -14.80 17.97 41.27
C LEU A 14 -16.21 18.21 40.70
N ALA A 15 -16.90 19.28 41.09
CA ALA A 15 -18.21 19.64 40.54
C ALA A 15 -18.12 20.09 39.07
N VAL A 16 -17.08 20.84 38.70
CA VAL A 16 -16.81 21.23 37.30
C VAL A 16 -16.44 20.02 36.44
N LEU A 17 -15.65 19.08 36.97
CA LEU A 17 -15.35 17.81 36.31
C LEU A 17 -16.59 16.90 36.19
N ALA A 18 -17.47 16.87 37.19
CA ALA A 18 -18.73 16.12 37.15
C ALA A 18 -19.81 16.78 36.27
N ALA A 19 -19.75 18.10 36.10
CA ALA A 19 -20.66 18.86 35.22
C ALA A 19 -20.24 18.82 33.73
N ALA A 20 -19.07 18.28 33.41
CA ALA A 20 -18.54 18.16 32.04
C ALA A 20 -19.20 17.02 31.24
N GLY A 21 -20.54 16.97 31.24
CA GLY A 21 -21.31 16.10 30.35
C GLY A 21 -21.13 16.48 28.86
N PRO A 22 -21.49 15.60 27.91
CA PRO A 22 -21.35 15.87 26.50
C PRO A 22 -22.15 17.12 26.08
N ARG A 23 -21.48 18.05 25.37
CA ARG A 23 -22.07 19.30 24.87
C ARG A 23 -23.01 18.99 23.70
N TYR A 24 -24.26 18.59 23.98
CA TYR A 24 -25.26 18.31 22.95
C TYR A 24 -25.44 19.48 21.96
N SER A 25 -25.60 19.15 20.68
CA SER A 25 -25.98 20.13 19.67
C SER A 25 -27.35 20.74 19.98
N SER A 26 -27.58 21.99 19.55
CA SER A 26 -28.92 22.60 19.53
C SER A 26 -29.78 22.10 18.35
N ARG A 27 -29.14 21.57 17.30
CA ARG A 27 -29.80 21.05 16.10
C ARG A 27 -30.26 19.61 16.33
N ILE A 28 -31.46 19.30 15.84
CA ILE A 28 -31.98 17.94 15.70
C ILE A 28 -32.05 17.63 14.21
N VAL A 29 -31.32 16.60 13.78
CA VAL A 29 -31.31 16.17 12.38
C VAL A 29 -32.40 15.12 12.18
N HIS A 30 -33.27 15.36 11.21
CA HIS A 30 -34.33 14.42 10.85
C HIS A 30 -33.83 13.53 9.71
N THR A 31 -33.73 12.24 9.99
CA THR A 31 -33.39 11.19 9.02
C THR A 31 -34.67 10.47 8.58
N ASN A 32 -34.63 9.70 7.50
CA ASN A 32 -35.81 9.00 6.98
C ASN A 32 -36.38 7.96 7.96
N THR A 33 -35.60 7.54 8.97
CA THR A 33 -36.00 6.58 10.02
C THR A 33 -36.39 7.24 11.35
N GLY A 34 -36.13 8.53 11.53
CA GLY A 34 -36.42 9.24 12.77
C GLY A 34 -35.49 10.42 13.06
N ALA A 35 -35.77 11.15 14.13
CA ALA A 35 -34.95 12.29 14.56
C ALA A 35 -33.74 11.83 15.39
N ILE A 36 -32.59 12.49 15.22
CA ILE A 36 -31.37 12.28 16.01
C ILE A 36 -30.74 13.58 16.51
N ARG A 37 -30.04 13.50 17.65
CA ARG A 37 -29.31 14.62 18.25
C ARG A 37 -27.87 14.22 18.58
N GLY A 38 -26.92 14.89 17.95
CA GLY A 38 -25.49 14.70 18.17
C GLY A 38 -24.91 15.61 19.25
N ILE A 39 -23.58 15.62 19.33
CA ILE A 39 -22.77 16.37 20.29
C ILE A 39 -21.77 17.27 19.56
N ILE A 40 -21.36 18.37 20.18
CA ILE A 40 -20.28 19.22 19.70
C ILE A 40 -18.97 18.72 20.31
N VAL A 41 -18.02 18.38 19.45
CA VAL A 41 -16.65 17.99 19.82
C VAL A 41 -15.70 19.09 19.39
N GLU A 42 -14.87 19.57 20.31
CA GLU A 42 -13.85 20.59 20.06
C GLU A 42 -12.50 19.87 19.91
N PRO A 43 -11.89 19.82 18.69
CA PRO A 43 -10.58 19.17 18.51
C PRO A 43 -9.50 19.86 19.35
N PRO A 44 -8.45 19.15 19.83
CA PRO A 44 -7.44 19.72 20.72
C PRO A 44 -6.40 20.61 20.01
N SER A 45 -6.87 21.53 19.16
CA SER A 45 -6.07 22.55 18.48
C SER A 45 -6.92 23.82 18.27
N ARG A 46 -6.44 24.97 18.75
CA ARG A 46 -7.10 26.29 18.62
C ARG A 46 -7.21 26.81 17.16
N ARG A 47 -6.77 26.03 16.18
CA ARG A 47 -6.85 26.33 14.74
C ARG A 47 -7.96 25.55 14.02
N LEU A 48 -8.65 24.65 14.72
CA LEU A 48 -9.73 23.83 14.17
C LEU A 48 -11.06 24.29 14.76
N GLU A 49 -12.09 24.31 13.91
CA GLU A 49 -13.46 24.60 14.35
C GLU A 49 -14.06 23.42 15.12
N PRO A 50 -15.05 23.66 16.00
CA PRO A 50 -15.85 22.58 16.59
C PRO A 50 -16.58 21.77 15.51
N VAL A 51 -16.79 20.49 15.79
CA VAL A 51 -17.43 19.51 14.89
C VAL A 51 -18.72 19.01 15.52
N GLU A 52 -19.81 19.00 14.77
CA GLU A 52 -21.05 18.33 15.18
C GLU A 52 -20.93 16.83 14.85
N VAL A 53 -20.89 15.99 15.88
CA VAL A 53 -20.64 14.54 15.79
C VAL A 53 -21.89 13.75 16.21
N PHE A 54 -22.26 12.77 15.40
CA PHE A 54 -23.32 11.81 15.66
C PHE A 54 -22.71 10.40 15.69
N ARG A 55 -22.69 9.74 16.85
CA ARG A 55 -22.16 8.39 17.02
C ARG A 55 -23.28 7.35 17.13
N GLY A 56 -23.00 6.12 16.71
CA GLY A 56 -23.93 5.00 16.88
C GLY A 56 -25.27 5.16 16.15
N VAL A 57 -25.25 5.74 14.93
CA VAL A 57 -26.44 5.90 14.09
C VAL A 57 -26.69 4.60 13.30
N PRO A 58 -27.84 3.92 13.46
CA PRO A 58 -28.11 2.67 12.75
C PRO A 58 -28.35 2.93 11.26
N TYR A 59 -27.62 2.22 10.39
CA TYR A 59 -27.84 2.29 8.93
C TYR A 59 -28.58 1.08 8.36
N ALA A 60 -28.58 -0.02 9.11
CA ALA A 60 -29.31 -1.26 8.88
C ALA A 60 -29.83 -1.79 10.23
N ALA A 61 -30.74 -2.77 10.19
CA ALA A 61 -31.14 -3.55 11.36
C ALA A 61 -30.34 -4.86 11.43
N GLY A 62 -30.28 -5.47 12.61
CA GLY A 62 -29.66 -6.79 12.80
C GLY A 62 -30.19 -7.83 11.82
N ALA A 63 -29.28 -8.44 11.08
CA ALA A 63 -29.58 -9.42 10.03
C ALA A 63 -29.37 -10.85 10.54
N GLU A 64 -30.03 -11.80 9.87
CA GLU A 64 -29.70 -13.22 10.07
C GLU A 64 -28.25 -13.50 9.66
N ARG A 65 -27.59 -14.46 10.34
CA ARG A 65 -26.22 -14.83 9.99
C ARG A 65 -26.13 -15.33 8.55
N LEU A 66 -25.07 -14.88 7.88
CA LEU A 66 -24.78 -15.06 6.46
C LEU A 66 -25.82 -14.45 5.49
N GLY A 67 -26.86 -13.74 5.98
CA GLY A 67 -27.85 -13.07 5.15
C GLY A 67 -27.56 -11.59 4.87
N PRO A 68 -28.28 -10.96 3.92
CA PRO A 68 -28.16 -9.53 3.60
C PRO A 68 -28.58 -8.64 4.79
N PRO A 69 -28.04 -7.41 4.91
CA PRO A 69 -28.44 -6.45 5.93
C PRO A 69 -29.90 -6.00 5.75
N LEU A 70 -30.69 -6.04 6.82
CA LEU A 70 -32.08 -5.61 6.79
C LEU A 70 -32.19 -4.07 6.86
N PRO A 71 -33.25 -3.45 6.30
CA PRO A 71 -33.50 -2.02 6.47
C PRO A 71 -33.54 -1.61 7.95
N PRO A 72 -32.99 -0.43 8.32
CA PRO A 72 -33.03 0.06 9.69
C PRO A 72 -34.48 0.33 10.14
N GLN A 73 -34.79 -0.03 11.38
CA GLN A 73 -36.12 0.22 11.96
C GLN A 73 -36.35 1.71 12.21
N ASN A 74 -37.59 2.17 12.04
CA ASN A 74 -37.99 3.54 12.37
C ASN A 74 -38.20 3.71 13.88
N TRP A 75 -37.94 4.90 14.43
CA TRP A 75 -38.18 5.23 15.84
C TRP A 75 -38.97 6.53 16.01
N SER A 76 -39.80 6.57 17.05
CA SER A 76 -40.51 7.77 17.49
C SER A 76 -39.64 8.66 18.36
N GLY A 77 -39.75 9.98 18.19
CA GLY A 77 -38.98 10.96 18.98
C GLY A 77 -37.51 11.08 18.54
N THR A 78 -36.68 11.66 19.41
CA THR A 78 -35.28 12.00 19.12
C THR A 78 -34.32 11.04 19.80
N ARG A 79 -33.60 10.24 19.03
CA ARG A 79 -32.52 9.36 19.53
C ARG A 79 -31.25 10.19 19.79
N LEU A 80 -30.60 9.95 20.94
CA LEU A 80 -29.29 10.54 21.22
C LEU A 80 -28.20 9.76 20.46
N ALA A 81 -27.22 10.49 19.94
CA ALA A 81 -26.13 9.98 19.11
C ALA A 81 -24.78 10.50 19.64
N ASP A 82 -24.53 10.31 20.94
CA ASP A 82 -23.39 10.83 21.70
C ASP A 82 -22.31 9.75 21.99
N ALA A 83 -22.75 8.51 22.19
CA ALA A 83 -21.91 7.33 22.43
C ALA A 83 -21.72 6.45 21.18
N PHE A 84 -20.59 5.74 21.11
CA PHE A 84 -20.38 4.70 20.10
C PHE A 84 -21.26 3.48 20.37
N ALA A 85 -21.89 2.96 19.32
CA ALA A 85 -22.55 1.65 19.35
C ALA A 85 -21.52 0.50 19.38
N PRO A 86 -21.92 -0.73 19.76
CA PRO A 86 -21.03 -1.89 19.77
C PRO A 86 -20.34 -2.13 18.42
N VAL A 87 -19.15 -2.74 18.47
CA VAL A 87 -18.44 -3.20 17.27
C VAL A 87 -18.90 -4.60 16.89
N CYS A 88 -18.68 -5.00 15.63
CA CYS A 88 -19.02 -6.35 15.19
C CYS A 88 -18.13 -7.41 15.86
N PRO A 89 -18.62 -8.65 16.06
CA PRO A 89 -17.91 -9.64 16.86
C PRO A 89 -16.62 -10.10 16.16
N GLN A 90 -15.52 -10.16 16.91
CA GLN A 90 -14.19 -10.25 16.32
C GLN A 90 -13.14 -10.79 17.30
N ARG A 91 -12.13 -11.46 16.74
CA ARG A 91 -10.98 -12.00 17.48
C ARG A 91 -9.70 -11.37 16.94
N TYR A 92 -9.26 -10.28 17.58
CA TYR A 92 -7.97 -9.65 17.32
C TYR A 92 -6.81 -10.49 17.91
N PRO A 93 -5.55 -10.27 17.45
CA PRO A 93 -4.38 -10.95 18.00
C PRO A 93 -4.21 -10.72 19.51
N ASP A 94 -3.78 -11.76 20.23
CA ASP A 94 -3.47 -11.63 21.66
C ASP A 94 -2.23 -10.77 21.91
N ILE A 95 -2.40 -9.72 22.71
CA ILE A 95 -1.36 -8.78 23.14
C ILE A 95 -1.12 -8.80 24.66
N SER A 96 -1.75 -9.72 25.40
CA SER A 96 -1.63 -9.84 26.86
C SER A 96 -0.17 -10.09 27.29
N ASN A 97 0.52 -10.99 26.58
CA ASN A 97 1.95 -11.23 26.72
C ASN A 97 2.72 -10.53 25.58
N LYS A 98 3.31 -9.37 25.88
CA LYS A 98 4.11 -8.58 24.93
C LYS A 98 5.21 -9.38 24.25
N THR A 99 5.91 -10.26 24.96
CA THR A 99 7.00 -11.05 24.38
C THR A 99 6.46 -12.07 23.36
N ALA A 100 5.37 -12.77 23.70
CA ALA A 100 4.73 -13.71 22.79
C ALA A 100 4.08 -13.04 21.56
N ALA A 101 3.61 -11.80 21.72
CA ALA A 101 3.10 -10.98 20.62
C ALA A 101 4.23 -10.53 19.67
N LEU A 102 5.34 -10.01 20.20
CA LEU A 102 6.47 -9.53 19.39
C LEU A 102 7.21 -10.63 18.61
N MET A 103 7.08 -11.90 19.01
CA MET A 103 7.50 -13.05 18.21
C MET A 103 6.63 -13.29 16.96
N LYS A 104 5.52 -12.56 16.78
CA LYS A 104 4.54 -12.75 15.69
C LYS A 104 4.17 -11.47 14.93
N MET A 105 4.47 -10.31 15.48
CA MET A 105 4.21 -8.99 14.88
C MET A 105 5.30 -7.99 15.28
N PRO A 106 5.50 -6.88 14.55
CA PRO A 106 6.50 -5.89 14.90
C PRO A 106 5.94 -4.87 15.92
N LEU A 107 6.83 -4.12 16.58
CA LEU A 107 6.48 -3.22 17.69
C LEU A 107 5.49 -2.11 17.31
N GLY A 108 5.58 -1.57 16.09
CA GLY A 108 4.64 -0.56 15.61
C GLY A 108 3.20 -1.07 15.57
N LEU A 109 2.99 -2.28 15.05
CA LEU A 109 1.67 -2.93 14.99
C LEU A 109 1.18 -3.36 16.38
N TYR A 110 2.08 -3.83 17.25
CA TYR A 110 1.74 -4.10 18.65
C TYR A 110 1.24 -2.83 19.38
N ASN A 111 1.90 -1.68 19.18
CA ASN A 111 1.50 -0.42 19.79
C ASN A 111 0.17 0.11 19.21
N GLU A 112 -0.04 -0.03 17.91
CA GLU A 112 -1.27 0.33 17.21
C GLU A 112 -2.47 -0.54 17.66
N LEU A 113 -2.28 -1.86 17.78
CA LEU A 113 -3.30 -2.76 18.29
C LEU A 113 -3.61 -2.47 19.76
N LYS A 114 -2.59 -2.21 20.59
CA LYS A 114 -2.76 -1.79 21.99
C LYS A 114 -3.54 -0.47 22.13
N ALA A 115 -3.35 0.47 21.21
CA ALA A 115 -4.14 1.71 21.14
C ALA A 115 -5.63 1.42 20.84
N THR A 116 -5.88 0.45 19.96
CA THR A 116 -7.19 0.21 19.36
C THR A 116 -8.08 -0.69 20.22
N VAL A 117 -7.53 -1.72 20.88
CA VAL A 117 -8.27 -2.73 21.66
C VAL A 117 -9.34 -2.18 22.62
N PRO A 118 -9.12 -1.08 23.37
CA PRO A 118 -10.16 -0.50 24.24
C PRO A 118 -11.46 -0.09 23.50
N LEU A 119 -11.35 0.28 22.22
CA LEU A 119 -12.50 0.63 21.36
C LEU A 119 -13.20 -0.59 20.75
N LEU A 120 -12.60 -1.79 20.88
CA LEU A 120 -13.09 -3.07 20.35
C LEU A 120 -13.68 -3.99 21.45
N ALA A 121 -13.73 -3.53 22.69
CA ALA A 121 -14.14 -4.33 23.85
C ALA A 121 -15.66 -4.58 23.94
N ASN A 122 -16.48 -3.61 23.50
CA ASN A 122 -17.94 -3.74 23.48
C ASN A 122 -18.39 -4.33 22.13
N GLN A 123 -18.66 -5.64 22.08
CA GLN A 123 -19.01 -6.36 20.86
C GLN A 123 -20.46 -6.86 20.88
N SER A 124 -21.14 -6.82 19.73
CA SER A 124 -22.50 -7.35 19.54
C SER A 124 -22.70 -7.82 18.10
N GLU A 125 -23.65 -8.73 17.87
CA GLU A 125 -24.12 -9.03 16.50
C GLU A 125 -24.99 -7.90 15.94
N ASP A 126 -25.64 -7.10 16.81
CA ASP A 126 -26.18 -5.79 16.45
C ASP A 126 -25.04 -4.75 16.42
N CYS A 127 -24.43 -4.59 15.24
CA CYS A 127 -23.25 -3.75 15.04
C CYS A 127 -23.30 -2.87 13.78
N LEU A 128 -24.41 -2.85 13.03
CA LEU A 128 -24.55 -2.17 11.74
C LEU A 128 -24.83 -0.66 11.90
N TYR A 129 -23.85 0.00 12.51
CA TYR A 129 -23.86 1.40 12.90
C TYR A 129 -22.77 2.20 12.19
N LEU A 130 -23.05 3.50 12.00
CA LEU A 130 -22.09 4.48 11.49
C LEU A 130 -22.01 5.71 12.40
N ASN A 131 -20.92 6.44 12.25
CA ASN A 131 -20.62 7.70 12.94
C ASN A 131 -20.44 8.80 11.89
N ILE A 132 -20.95 10.00 12.17
CA ILE A 132 -20.98 11.15 11.25
C ILE A 132 -20.29 12.33 11.93
N PHE A 133 -19.41 13.00 11.20
CA PHE A 133 -18.65 14.17 11.65
C PHE A 133 -18.94 15.31 10.67
N VAL A 134 -19.68 16.32 11.11
CA VAL A 134 -20.10 17.49 10.32
C VAL A 134 -19.26 18.69 10.74
N PRO A 135 -18.58 19.39 9.80
CA PRO A 135 -17.74 20.52 10.14
C PRO A 135 -18.57 21.73 10.61
N GLY A 136 -18.11 22.39 11.67
CA GLY A 136 -18.77 23.54 12.26
C GLY A 136 -19.87 23.19 13.27
N SER A 137 -20.34 24.19 14.01
CA SER A 137 -21.32 24.06 15.09
C SER A 137 -22.79 23.99 14.60
N GLY A 138 -23.07 23.12 13.63
CA GLY A 138 -24.44 22.77 13.21
C GLY A 138 -25.20 23.79 12.36
N ALA A 139 -24.76 25.06 12.25
CA ALA A 139 -25.21 25.96 11.19
C ALA A 139 -24.68 25.48 9.83
N ARG A 140 -25.43 25.68 8.73
CA ARG A 140 -24.90 25.42 7.38
C ARG A 140 -23.80 26.43 7.08
N GLY A 141 -22.54 26.01 7.12
CA GLY A 141 -21.40 26.85 6.72
C GLY A 141 -21.44 27.17 5.22
N MET A 142 -20.67 28.17 4.80
CA MET A 142 -20.77 28.71 3.43
C MET A 142 -20.32 27.74 2.32
N GLU A 143 -19.63 26.65 2.67
CA GLU A 143 -19.29 25.56 1.73
C GLU A 143 -20.39 24.47 1.58
N ALA A 144 -21.53 24.61 2.26
CA ALA A 144 -22.61 23.63 2.14
C ALA A 144 -23.29 23.68 0.74
N PRO A 145 -23.59 22.53 0.11
CA PRO A 145 -23.49 21.19 0.67
C PRO A 145 -22.06 20.61 0.57
N TYR A 146 -21.59 20.02 1.67
CA TYR A 146 -20.23 19.49 1.80
C TYR A 146 -20.03 18.23 0.93
N ALA A 147 -18.83 18.03 0.42
CA ALA A 147 -18.46 16.71 -0.10
C ALA A 147 -18.33 15.70 1.04
N VAL A 148 -18.64 14.43 0.74
CA VAL A 148 -18.79 13.36 1.73
C VAL A 148 -17.66 12.35 1.57
N VAL A 149 -16.97 12.01 2.66
CA VAL A 149 -15.97 10.93 2.69
C VAL A 149 -16.45 9.84 3.64
N VAL A 150 -16.71 8.65 3.10
CA VAL A 150 -17.15 7.46 3.83
C VAL A 150 -15.94 6.54 4.01
N TRP A 151 -15.53 6.29 5.25
CA TRP A 151 -14.45 5.36 5.57
C TRP A 151 -14.99 4.00 5.99
N ALA A 152 -14.63 2.96 5.23
CA ALA A 152 -14.67 1.59 5.71
C ALA A 152 -13.51 1.39 6.69
N GLY A 153 -13.83 1.19 7.98
CA GLY A 153 -12.83 0.82 8.99
C GLY A 153 -12.48 -0.67 8.95
N ALA A 154 -11.70 -1.11 9.93
CA ALA A 154 -11.33 -2.52 10.17
C ALA A 154 -10.45 -3.22 9.11
N ALA A 155 -9.81 -4.29 9.55
CA ALA A 155 -9.22 -5.33 8.72
C ALA A 155 -10.11 -6.59 8.76
N HIS A 156 -9.90 -7.51 7.80
CA HIS A 156 -10.73 -8.70 7.60
C HIS A 156 -11.12 -9.53 8.84
N GLY A 157 -10.26 -9.58 9.87
CA GLY A 157 -10.55 -10.31 11.12
C GLY A 157 -10.97 -9.45 12.32
N TRP A 158 -10.66 -8.14 12.31
CA TRP A 158 -10.78 -7.26 13.49
C TRP A 158 -10.62 -5.77 13.15
N GLY A 159 -11.11 -4.91 14.04
CA GLY A 159 -11.12 -3.45 13.92
C GLY A 159 -12.54 -2.88 13.90
N SER A 160 -12.67 -1.56 13.69
CA SER A 160 -13.96 -0.87 13.69
C SER A 160 -13.83 0.53 13.07
N GLY A 161 -14.93 1.08 12.52
CA GLY A 161 -15.03 2.51 12.19
C GLY A 161 -14.97 3.43 13.41
N ASN A 162 -15.25 2.91 14.62
CA ASN A 162 -15.11 3.64 15.89
C ASN A 162 -13.65 3.97 16.23
N ALA A 163 -12.68 3.26 15.63
CA ALA A 163 -11.25 3.53 15.79
C ALA A 163 -10.75 4.70 14.92
N LEU A 164 -11.57 5.18 13.98
CA LEU A 164 -11.24 6.26 13.06
C LEU A 164 -11.88 7.56 13.54
N ASP A 165 -11.06 8.51 14.02
CA ASP A 165 -11.57 9.86 14.35
C ASP A 165 -11.63 10.73 13.08
N GLY A 166 -12.86 10.98 12.62
CA GLY A 166 -13.13 11.85 11.49
C GLY A 166 -13.14 13.35 11.81
N ALA A 167 -13.08 13.76 13.09
CA ALA A 167 -13.30 15.16 13.48
C ALA A 167 -12.22 16.10 12.94
N VAL A 168 -10.94 15.68 12.99
CA VAL A 168 -9.81 16.51 12.54
C VAL A 168 -9.84 16.70 11.03
N LEU A 169 -10.13 15.63 10.27
CA LEU A 169 -10.34 15.69 8.83
C LEU A 169 -11.53 16.59 8.48
N ALA A 170 -12.68 16.40 9.14
CA ALA A 170 -13.88 17.21 8.90
C ALA A 170 -13.59 18.71 9.10
N ALA A 171 -13.06 19.08 10.26
CA ALA A 171 -12.74 20.46 10.62
C ALA A 171 -11.67 21.10 9.71
N ARG A 172 -10.62 20.35 9.33
CA ARG A 172 -9.50 20.93 8.54
C ARG A 172 -9.80 21.04 7.04
N ALA A 173 -10.62 20.14 6.51
CA ALA A 173 -10.91 20.04 5.08
C ALA A 173 -12.28 20.62 4.67
N HIS A 174 -13.16 20.93 5.63
CA HIS A 174 -14.59 21.21 5.40
C HIS A 174 -15.24 20.11 4.55
N LEU A 175 -15.13 18.88 5.03
CA LEU A 175 -15.76 17.68 4.48
C LEU A 175 -16.70 17.08 5.52
N LEU A 176 -17.82 16.49 5.10
CA LEU A 176 -18.62 15.65 5.98
C LEU A 176 -18.00 14.25 5.97
N VAL A 177 -17.51 13.79 7.12
CA VAL A 177 -16.85 12.49 7.24
C VAL A 177 -17.82 11.48 7.88
N VAL A 178 -17.86 10.27 7.34
CA VAL A 178 -18.62 9.14 7.88
C VAL A 178 -17.63 8.00 8.14
N THR A 179 -17.75 7.32 9.27
CA THR A 179 -17.02 6.05 9.54
C THR A 179 -18.03 4.97 9.92
N LEU A 180 -17.83 3.73 9.47
CA LEU A 180 -18.85 2.68 9.62
C LEU A 180 -18.30 1.33 10.10
N ASN A 181 -19.16 0.59 10.80
CA ASN A 181 -18.96 -0.82 11.16
C ASN A 181 -19.70 -1.72 10.17
N TYR A 182 -19.13 -2.88 9.84
CA TYR A 182 -19.71 -3.92 9.00
C TYR A 182 -19.25 -5.29 9.52
N ARG A 183 -19.94 -6.38 9.20
CA ARG A 183 -19.62 -7.72 9.74
C ARG A 183 -18.21 -8.17 9.33
N LEU A 184 -17.48 -8.78 10.27
CA LEU A 184 -16.08 -9.20 10.10
C LEU A 184 -15.93 -10.72 10.22
N GLY A 185 -14.77 -11.24 9.83
CA GLY A 185 -14.41 -12.65 9.96
C GLY A 185 -15.43 -13.58 9.29
N LEU A 186 -15.67 -14.74 9.90
CA LEU A 186 -16.67 -15.73 9.45
C LEU A 186 -18.05 -15.10 9.21
N LEU A 187 -18.51 -14.20 10.09
CA LEU A 187 -19.85 -13.59 10.01
C LEU A 187 -20.03 -12.62 8.84
N GLY A 188 -18.93 -12.02 8.35
CA GLY A 188 -18.94 -11.09 7.23
C GLY A 188 -18.57 -11.73 5.88
N TYR A 189 -17.71 -12.74 5.89
CA TYR A 189 -17.01 -13.18 4.68
C TYR A 189 -17.25 -14.63 4.29
N LEU A 190 -17.84 -15.46 5.15
CA LEU A 190 -18.25 -16.80 4.75
C LEU A 190 -19.49 -16.70 3.83
N THR A 191 -19.36 -17.17 2.60
CA THR A 191 -20.51 -17.41 1.72
C THR A 191 -21.11 -18.78 2.05
N SER A 192 -22.41 -18.96 1.81
CA SER A 192 -23.05 -20.29 1.88
C SER A 192 -22.71 -21.11 0.63
N GLY A 193 -22.51 -20.41 -0.50
CA GLY A 193 -22.39 -20.98 -1.84
C GLY A 193 -23.70 -21.56 -2.39
N SER A 194 -24.85 -21.15 -1.84
CA SER A 194 -26.11 -21.11 -2.59
C SER A 194 -26.18 -19.84 -3.45
N GLY A 195 -27.16 -19.74 -4.36
CA GLY A 195 -27.39 -18.55 -5.21
C GLY A 195 -28.04 -17.36 -4.48
N ASP A 196 -27.73 -17.14 -3.21
CA ASP A 196 -28.29 -16.05 -2.40
C ASP A 196 -27.51 -14.73 -2.55
N GLU A 197 -28.15 -13.59 -2.26
CA GLU A 197 -27.56 -12.24 -2.44
C GLU A 197 -26.19 -12.09 -1.75
N ALA A 198 -25.99 -12.67 -0.56
CA ALA A 198 -24.73 -12.54 0.17
C ALA A 198 -23.61 -13.39 -0.44
N SER A 199 -23.93 -14.59 -0.94
CA SER A 199 -22.98 -15.41 -1.72
C SER A 199 -22.65 -14.77 -3.07
N LEU A 200 -23.66 -14.29 -3.81
CA LEU A 200 -23.47 -13.64 -5.10
C LEU A 200 -22.65 -12.34 -4.98
N ALA A 201 -22.85 -11.55 -3.92
CA ALA A 201 -22.11 -10.32 -3.67
C ALA A 201 -20.67 -10.51 -3.14
N GLY A 202 -20.22 -11.75 -2.94
CA GLY A 202 -18.89 -12.06 -2.42
C GLY A 202 -18.74 -11.98 -0.89
N GLY A 203 -19.86 -11.92 -0.14
CA GLY A 203 -19.88 -11.90 1.31
C GLY A 203 -20.84 -10.85 1.89
N ALA A 204 -21.45 -11.17 3.04
CA ALA A 204 -22.39 -10.30 3.73
C ALA A 204 -21.79 -8.92 4.11
N ALA A 205 -20.49 -8.85 4.38
CA ALA A 205 -19.74 -7.62 4.63
C ALA A 205 -19.78 -6.64 3.44
N VAL A 206 -19.80 -7.15 2.20
CA VAL A 206 -19.88 -6.31 1.00
C VAL A 206 -21.25 -5.63 0.94
N LEU A 207 -22.32 -6.38 1.25
CA LEU A 207 -23.69 -5.86 1.32
C LEU A 207 -23.88 -4.87 2.48
N ASP A 208 -23.24 -5.08 3.63
CA ASP A 208 -23.27 -4.15 4.77
C ASP A 208 -22.78 -2.75 4.37
N VAL A 209 -21.62 -2.67 3.70
CA VAL A 209 -21.09 -1.38 3.21
C VAL A 209 -21.97 -0.80 2.10
N ALA A 210 -22.53 -1.62 1.21
CA ALA A 210 -23.51 -1.16 0.22
C ALA A 210 -24.78 -0.59 0.88
N ALA A 211 -25.28 -1.18 1.96
CA ALA A 211 -26.40 -0.68 2.74
C ALA A 211 -26.06 0.64 3.46
N ALA A 212 -24.86 0.77 4.02
CA ALA A 212 -24.36 2.02 4.59
C ALA A 212 -24.31 3.15 3.53
N LEU A 213 -23.82 2.87 2.32
CA LEU A 213 -23.81 3.83 1.21
C LEU A 213 -25.22 4.22 0.76
N ARG A 214 -26.14 3.25 0.64
CA ARG A 214 -27.57 3.50 0.37
C ARG A 214 -28.21 4.36 1.47
N TRP A 215 -27.80 4.20 2.74
CA TRP A 215 -28.24 5.06 3.84
C TRP A 215 -27.66 6.47 3.73
N VAL A 216 -26.36 6.62 3.46
CA VAL A 216 -25.68 7.91 3.29
C VAL A 216 -26.33 8.69 2.14
N HIS A 217 -26.50 8.08 0.96
CA HIS A 217 -27.13 8.73 -0.19
C HIS A 217 -28.55 9.23 0.10
N ARG A 218 -29.33 8.52 0.94
CA ARG A 218 -30.69 8.92 1.33
C ARG A 218 -30.73 10.01 2.42
N ASN A 219 -29.78 10.04 3.35
CA ASN A 219 -29.88 10.85 4.57
C ASN A 219 -28.87 12.00 4.67
N VAL A 220 -27.73 11.97 3.98
CA VAL A 220 -26.61 12.91 4.23
C VAL A 220 -26.95 14.38 3.94
N ALA A 221 -27.93 14.62 3.07
CA ALA A 221 -28.47 15.96 2.81
C ALA A 221 -29.10 16.62 4.05
N ALA A 222 -29.67 15.84 4.98
CA ALA A 222 -30.23 16.35 6.24
C ALA A 222 -29.15 16.87 7.21
N PHE A 223 -27.92 16.36 7.09
CA PHE A 223 -26.73 16.82 7.81
C PHE A 223 -26.08 18.02 7.10
N GLY A 224 -26.17 18.06 5.76
CA GLY A 224 -25.65 19.13 4.91
C GLY A 224 -24.59 18.66 3.91
N GLY A 225 -24.43 17.34 3.69
CA GLY A 225 -23.57 16.80 2.63
C GLY A 225 -24.31 16.67 1.29
N ASP A 226 -23.55 16.60 0.20
CA ASP A 226 -24.04 16.38 -1.17
C ASP A 226 -24.01 14.87 -1.51
N PRO A 227 -25.15 14.19 -1.67
CA PRO A 227 -25.19 12.76 -1.98
C PRO A 227 -24.55 12.43 -3.35
N ARG A 228 -24.35 13.42 -4.23
CA ARG A 228 -23.69 13.25 -5.54
C ARG A 228 -22.17 13.38 -5.46
N ARG A 229 -21.61 13.75 -4.30
CA ARG A 229 -20.16 13.87 -4.04
C ARG A 229 -19.75 12.98 -2.86
N VAL A 230 -20.16 11.71 -2.93
CA VAL A 230 -19.72 10.64 -2.03
C VAL A 230 -18.41 10.03 -2.55
N THR A 231 -17.41 10.04 -1.67
CA THR A 231 -16.12 9.36 -1.83
C THR A 231 -16.04 8.21 -0.86
N LEU A 232 -15.85 6.98 -1.35
CA LEU A 232 -15.62 5.81 -0.50
C LEU A 232 -14.10 5.59 -0.32
N ALA A 233 -13.65 5.47 0.92
CA ALA A 233 -12.25 5.35 1.27
C ALA A 233 -12.00 4.10 2.13
N GLY A 234 -10.86 3.44 1.90
CA GLY A 234 -10.43 2.27 2.67
C GLY A 234 -8.91 2.19 2.77
N HIS A 235 -8.42 1.52 3.80
CA HIS A 235 -7.01 1.28 4.07
C HIS A 235 -6.72 -0.22 4.18
N ALA A 236 -5.59 -0.67 3.63
CA ALA A 236 -5.16 -2.07 3.59
C ALA A 236 -6.30 -3.03 3.16
N HIS A 237 -6.78 -3.89 4.06
CA HIS A 237 -7.86 -4.84 3.77
C HIS A 237 -9.23 -4.16 3.55
N ALA A 238 -9.52 -3.01 4.18
CA ALA A 238 -10.71 -2.24 3.86
C ALA A 238 -10.64 -1.64 2.44
N ALA A 239 -9.44 -1.33 1.92
CA ALA A 239 -9.28 -0.90 0.53
C ALA A 239 -9.65 -2.03 -0.46
N ALA A 240 -9.37 -3.29 -0.11
CA ALA A 240 -9.81 -4.45 -0.89
C ALA A 240 -11.35 -4.61 -0.90
N LEU A 241 -12.00 -4.50 0.26
CA LEU A 241 -13.46 -4.53 0.37
C LEU A 241 -14.11 -3.40 -0.45
N VAL A 242 -13.57 -2.19 -0.33
CA VAL A 242 -13.98 -1.00 -1.10
C VAL A 242 -13.79 -1.20 -2.61
N ASN A 243 -12.71 -1.84 -3.04
CA ASN A 243 -12.50 -2.18 -4.45
C ASN A 243 -13.43 -3.33 -4.92
N THR A 244 -13.83 -4.24 -4.03
CA THR A 244 -14.76 -5.34 -4.35
C THR A 244 -16.17 -4.82 -4.58
N LEU A 245 -16.61 -3.77 -3.86
CA LEU A 245 -17.85 -3.05 -4.18
C LEU A 245 -17.91 -2.53 -5.62
N LEU A 246 -16.77 -2.08 -6.18
CA LEU A 246 -16.71 -1.64 -7.57
C LEU A 246 -16.90 -2.79 -8.58
N MET A 247 -16.92 -4.06 -8.16
CA MET A 247 -17.29 -5.19 -9.02
C MET A 247 -18.81 -5.41 -9.07
N LEU A 248 -19.60 -4.85 -8.16
CA LEU A 248 -21.05 -5.09 -8.07
C LEU A 248 -21.85 -4.11 -8.96
N PRO A 249 -22.75 -4.60 -9.84
CA PRO A 249 -23.69 -3.73 -10.56
C PRO A 249 -24.54 -2.87 -9.61
N ALA A 250 -24.97 -3.46 -8.48
CA ALA A 250 -25.77 -2.80 -7.45
C ALA A 250 -25.03 -1.72 -6.63
N ALA A 251 -23.77 -1.41 -6.97
CA ALA A 251 -23.01 -0.28 -6.44
C ALA A 251 -23.01 0.96 -7.36
N LYS A 252 -23.50 0.85 -8.61
CA LYS A 252 -23.59 1.98 -9.55
C LYS A 252 -24.38 3.14 -8.95
N GLY A 253 -23.84 4.36 -9.06
CA GLY A 253 -24.42 5.59 -8.52
C GLY A 253 -24.36 5.77 -6.99
N LEU A 254 -23.96 4.75 -6.20
CA LEU A 254 -23.86 4.89 -4.73
C LEU A 254 -22.65 5.72 -4.27
N MET A 255 -21.64 5.84 -5.12
CA MET A 255 -20.45 6.65 -4.94
C MET A 255 -19.99 7.20 -6.29
N SER A 256 -19.22 8.27 -6.31
CA SER A 256 -18.64 8.83 -7.54
C SER A 256 -17.11 8.91 -7.51
N ARG A 257 -16.50 8.54 -6.37
CA ARG A 257 -15.05 8.57 -6.13
C ARG A 257 -14.65 7.44 -5.19
N VAL A 258 -13.46 6.86 -5.40
CA VAL A 258 -12.86 5.86 -4.52
C VAL A 258 -11.40 6.20 -4.20
N LEU A 259 -11.03 6.11 -2.93
CA LEU A 259 -9.65 6.24 -2.45
C LEU A 259 -9.18 4.92 -1.81
N LEU A 260 -8.15 4.31 -2.39
CA LEU A 260 -7.51 3.11 -1.88
C LEU A 260 -6.14 3.45 -1.28
N LEU A 261 -5.96 3.22 0.02
CA LEU A 261 -4.68 3.38 0.71
C LEU A 261 -4.07 1.99 1.00
N SER A 262 -2.89 1.70 0.47
CA SER A 262 -2.09 0.48 0.76
C SER A 262 -2.82 -0.85 0.55
N GLY A 263 -3.74 -0.95 -0.42
CA GLY A 263 -4.46 -2.19 -0.75
C GLY A 263 -5.27 -2.14 -2.03
N SER A 264 -5.61 -3.31 -2.57
CA SER A 264 -6.43 -3.48 -3.79
C SER A 264 -7.09 -4.86 -3.79
N ALA A 265 -8.18 -5.07 -4.53
CA ALA A 265 -8.80 -6.39 -4.68
C ALA A 265 -7.97 -7.36 -5.54
N LEU A 266 -6.90 -6.91 -6.21
CA LEU A 266 -5.99 -7.77 -6.98
C LEU A 266 -4.84 -8.34 -6.13
N SER A 267 -4.72 -7.94 -4.88
CA SER A 267 -3.66 -8.39 -3.97
C SER A 267 -3.90 -9.81 -3.43
N PRO A 268 -2.90 -10.70 -3.33
CA PRO A 268 -3.09 -12.09 -2.86
C PRO A 268 -3.67 -12.23 -1.43
N ALA A 269 -3.50 -11.20 -0.60
CA ALA A 269 -4.03 -11.13 0.77
C ALA A 269 -5.39 -10.38 0.87
N SER A 270 -6.10 -10.21 -0.24
CA SER A 270 -7.29 -9.33 -0.31
C SER A 270 -8.62 -10.01 -0.62
N LEU A 271 -8.63 -11.17 -1.29
CA LEU A 271 -9.84 -11.94 -1.58
C LEU A 271 -9.68 -13.38 -1.08
N ALA A 272 -10.78 -14.06 -0.76
CA ALA A 272 -10.77 -15.48 -0.41
C ALA A 272 -10.21 -16.32 -1.58
N PRO A 273 -9.09 -17.05 -1.43
CA PRO A 273 -8.49 -17.82 -2.52
C PRO A 273 -9.35 -19.00 -2.98
N ASP A 274 -10.15 -19.55 -2.05
CA ASP A 274 -11.10 -20.63 -2.28
C ASP A 274 -12.26 -20.53 -1.25
N PRO A 275 -13.45 -20.04 -1.65
CA PRO A 275 -14.61 -19.98 -0.76
C PRO A 275 -15.24 -21.37 -0.52
N ALA A 276 -14.98 -22.38 -1.35
CA ALA A 276 -15.44 -23.75 -1.08
C ALA A 276 -14.61 -24.41 0.04
N LEU A 277 -13.28 -24.25 0.02
CA LEU A 277 -12.41 -24.70 1.12
C LEU A 277 -12.77 -24.02 2.44
N ASN A 278 -13.06 -22.71 2.42
CA ASN A 278 -13.52 -21.98 3.61
C ASN A 278 -14.81 -22.59 4.20
N ARG A 279 -15.79 -22.95 3.35
CA ARG A 279 -17.04 -23.61 3.80
C ARG A 279 -16.80 -24.99 4.40
N GLU A 280 -15.99 -25.82 3.74
CA GLU A 280 -15.67 -27.17 4.22
C GLU A 280 -14.91 -27.11 5.56
N HIS A 281 -13.94 -26.20 5.70
CA HIS A 281 -13.23 -26.00 6.95
C HIS A 281 -14.16 -25.58 8.10
N VAL A 282 -15.10 -24.67 7.84
CA VAL A 282 -16.11 -24.25 8.83
C VAL A 282 -17.05 -25.41 9.19
N ALA A 283 -17.52 -26.18 8.21
CA ALA A 283 -18.38 -27.34 8.45
C ALA A 283 -17.70 -28.38 9.34
N GLN A 284 -16.44 -28.69 9.07
CA GLN A 284 -15.63 -29.59 9.91
C GLN A 284 -15.40 -29.03 11.32
N ALA A 285 -14.95 -27.78 11.44
CA ALA A 285 -14.66 -27.13 12.72
C ALA A 285 -15.90 -27.01 13.63
N LEU A 286 -17.07 -26.68 13.06
CA LEU A 286 -18.34 -26.56 13.77
C LEU A 286 -19.11 -27.88 13.88
N ARG A 287 -18.60 -28.98 13.31
CA ARG A 287 -19.28 -30.28 13.20
C ARG A 287 -20.70 -30.15 12.65
N CYS A 288 -20.84 -29.46 11.53
CA CYS A 288 -22.09 -29.39 10.78
C CYS A 288 -22.22 -30.68 9.95
N THR A 289 -23.24 -31.49 10.22
CA THR A 289 -23.56 -32.64 9.37
C THR A 289 -24.21 -32.14 8.08
N ARG A 290 -23.80 -32.71 6.94
CA ARG A 290 -24.48 -32.53 5.67
C ARG A 290 -25.58 -33.58 5.57
N ASP A 291 -26.77 -33.21 6.01
CA ASP A 291 -27.93 -34.09 5.93
C ASP A 291 -28.28 -34.33 4.45
N THR A 292 -28.50 -35.59 4.07
CA THR A 292 -28.61 -36.03 2.67
C THR A 292 -29.99 -35.77 2.04
N SER A 293 -30.77 -34.85 2.63
CA SER A 293 -32.06 -34.42 2.11
C SER A 293 -31.88 -33.54 0.87
N PRO A 294 -32.44 -33.89 -0.30
CA PRO A 294 -32.37 -33.05 -1.50
C PRO A 294 -33.26 -31.78 -1.42
N ALA A 295 -33.84 -31.49 -0.25
CA ALA A 295 -34.67 -30.31 -0.01
C ALA A 295 -33.95 -29.17 0.74
N GLU A 296 -32.71 -29.36 1.23
CA GLU A 296 -31.99 -28.37 2.05
C GLU A 296 -30.54 -28.11 1.62
N ASP A 297 -30.35 -27.46 0.47
CA ASP A 297 -29.04 -26.89 0.07
C ASP A 297 -28.50 -25.85 1.07
N HIS A 298 -29.33 -25.37 2.01
CA HIS A 298 -28.98 -24.42 3.05
C HIS A 298 -28.49 -25.04 4.38
N TRP A 299 -28.26 -26.36 4.46
CA TRP A 299 -27.81 -27.08 5.68
C TRP A 299 -26.70 -26.37 6.47
N LEU A 300 -25.69 -25.82 5.77
CA LEU A 300 -24.56 -25.10 6.38
C LEU A 300 -25.01 -23.78 7.05
N VAL A 301 -25.95 -23.07 6.41
CA VAL A 301 -26.53 -21.82 6.93
C VAL A 301 -27.38 -22.11 8.17
N SER A 302 -28.22 -23.14 8.11
CA SER A 302 -29.02 -23.63 9.25
C SER A 302 -28.13 -23.99 10.44
N CYS A 303 -27.05 -24.75 10.21
CA CYS A 303 -26.07 -25.10 11.24
C CYS A 303 -25.42 -23.85 11.89
N ILE A 304 -24.92 -22.91 11.07
CA ILE A 304 -24.20 -21.72 11.55
C ILE A 304 -25.12 -20.74 12.31
N ARG A 305 -26.39 -20.65 11.91
CA ARG A 305 -27.42 -19.90 12.65
C ARG A 305 -27.71 -20.55 14.02
N ALA A 306 -27.70 -21.88 14.11
CA ALA A 306 -27.93 -22.61 15.35
C ALA A 306 -26.72 -22.67 16.33
N ARG A 307 -25.49 -22.35 15.90
CA ARG A 307 -24.32 -22.33 16.80
C ARG A 307 -24.28 -21.08 17.70
N PRO A 308 -23.71 -21.14 18.91
CA PRO A 308 -23.47 -19.95 19.73
C PRO A 308 -22.33 -19.11 19.13
N LEU A 309 -22.40 -17.78 19.29
CA LEU A 309 -21.41 -16.83 18.75
C LEU A 309 -19.95 -17.17 19.13
N ALA A 310 -19.73 -17.60 20.38
CA ALA A 310 -18.40 -17.99 20.86
C ALA A 310 -17.80 -19.19 20.09
N ALA A 311 -18.63 -20.11 19.57
CA ALA A 311 -18.16 -21.21 18.74
C ALA A 311 -17.76 -20.71 17.33
N LEU A 312 -18.50 -19.74 16.77
CA LEU A 312 -18.18 -19.13 15.48
C LEU A 312 -16.87 -18.33 15.54
N LEU A 313 -16.64 -17.58 16.62
CA LEU A 313 -15.40 -16.82 16.85
C LEU A 313 -14.19 -17.71 17.22
N ALA A 314 -14.43 -18.96 17.60
CA ALA A 314 -13.38 -19.94 17.81
C ALA A 314 -12.88 -20.58 16.49
N VAL A 315 -13.65 -20.49 15.40
CA VAL A 315 -13.20 -20.96 14.08
C VAL A 315 -12.18 -19.99 13.51
N GLU A 316 -10.96 -20.49 13.31
CA GLU A 316 -9.91 -19.77 12.62
C GLU A 316 -10.06 -19.98 11.10
N ALA A 317 -9.59 -19.02 10.30
CA ALA A 317 -9.60 -19.19 8.85
C ALA A 317 -8.53 -20.22 8.42
N PRO A 318 -8.71 -20.94 7.29
CA PRO A 318 -7.67 -21.77 6.69
C PRO A 318 -6.37 -20.98 6.53
N ARG A 319 -5.34 -21.37 7.29
CA ARG A 319 -4.12 -20.56 7.40
C ARG A 319 -3.13 -20.87 6.27
N ALA A 320 -2.71 -19.83 5.57
CA ALA A 320 -1.51 -19.85 4.75
C ALA A 320 -0.86 -18.47 4.74
N ARG A 321 0.47 -18.43 4.90
CA ARG A 321 1.21 -17.17 4.94
C ARG A 321 1.07 -16.43 3.60
N PHE A 322 0.81 -15.11 3.67
CA PHE A 322 0.64 -14.18 2.54
C PHE A 322 -0.66 -14.32 1.71
N LEU A 323 -1.56 -15.24 2.06
CA LEU A 323 -2.92 -15.29 1.49
C LEU A 323 -3.92 -14.67 2.47
N ALA A 324 -5.13 -14.38 1.98
CA ALA A 324 -6.23 -13.95 2.83
C ALA A 324 -6.79 -15.16 3.63
N GLY A 325 -7.22 -14.90 4.87
CA GLY A 325 -8.00 -15.86 5.66
C GLY A 325 -9.49 -15.67 5.39
N TRP A 326 -10.21 -15.10 6.36
CA TRP A 326 -11.49 -14.45 6.07
C TRP A 326 -11.23 -13.25 5.13
N ALA A 327 -11.99 -13.15 4.05
CA ALA A 327 -11.95 -12.08 3.05
C ALA A 327 -13.12 -12.26 2.09
N PRO A 328 -13.59 -11.22 1.39
CA PRO A 328 -14.66 -11.40 0.41
C PRO A 328 -14.19 -12.29 -0.74
N SER A 329 -15.08 -13.09 -1.33
CA SER A 329 -14.80 -13.75 -2.61
C SER A 329 -15.02 -12.77 -3.76
N VAL A 330 -14.57 -13.14 -4.97
CA VAL A 330 -15.03 -12.45 -6.19
C VAL A 330 -16.56 -12.60 -6.26
N PRO A 331 -17.32 -11.53 -6.56
CA PRO A 331 -18.76 -11.64 -6.81
C PRO A 331 -19.05 -12.56 -8.00
N ALA A 332 -20.18 -13.25 -7.94
CA ALA A 332 -20.69 -14.03 -9.06
C ALA A 332 -21.28 -13.10 -10.13
N SER A 333 -21.14 -13.48 -11.41
CA SER A 333 -21.93 -12.92 -12.51
C SER A 333 -23.17 -13.79 -12.77
N GLU A 334 -24.03 -13.30 -13.66
CA GLU A 334 -25.30 -13.96 -14.04
C GLU A 334 -25.10 -15.14 -15.01
N ASP A 335 -23.88 -15.37 -15.51
CA ASP A 335 -23.51 -16.48 -16.40
C ASP A 335 -22.62 -17.51 -15.66
N PRO A 336 -23.16 -18.69 -15.27
CA PRO A 336 -22.39 -19.72 -14.56
C PRO A 336 -21.30 -20.41 -15.40
N SER A 337 -21.26 -20.21 -16.72
CA SER A 337 -20.32 -20.90 -17.60
C SER A 337 -18.90 -20.31 -17.58
N GLN A 338 -18.74 -19.05 -17.15
CA GLN A 338 -17.48 -18.31 -17.23
C GLN A 338 -16.83 -18.09 -15.86
N PRO A 339 -15.64 -18.65 -15.55
CA PRO A 339 -15.00 -18.43 -14.26
C PRO A 339 -14.60 -16.96 -14.06
N HIS A 340 -15.05 -16.36 -12.94
CA HIS A 340 -14.81 -14.95 -12.64
C HIS A 340 -13.44 -14.74 -11.96
N THR A 341 -12.45 -14.32 -12.74
CA THR A 341 -11.27 -13.66 -12.16
C THR A 341 -11.67 -12.24 -11.69
N PRO A 342 -11.04 -11.69 -10.63
CA PRO A 342 -11.34 -10.32 -10.20
C PRO A 342 -11.05 -9.27 -11.29
N THR A 343 -10.13 -9.59 -12.21
CA THR A 343 -9.86 -8.79 -13.41
C THR A 343 -11.04 -8.80 -14.40
N ARG A 344 -11.65 -9.97 -14.69
CA ARG A 344 -12.87 -10.05 -15.50
C ARG A 344 -14.04 -9.30 -14.84
N ALA A 345 -14.23 -9.43 -13.52
CA ALA A 345 -15.29 -8.72 -12.78
C ALA A 345 -15.15 -7.19 -12.85
N LEU A 346 -13.94 -6.65 -12.64
CA LEU A 346 -13.66 -5.22 -12.81
C LEU A 346 -13.77 -4.75 -14.27
N HIS A 347 -13.56 -5.65 -15.24
CA HIS A 347 -13.79 -5.37 -16.66
C HIS A 347 -15.27 -5.42 -17.07
N ALA A 348 -16.15 -6.09 -16.32
CA ALA A 348 -17.59 -6.08 -16.57
C ALA A 348 -18.31 -4.86 -15.94
N SER A 349 -17.81 -4.37 -14.79
CA SER A 349 -18.50 -3.33 -14.02
C SER A 349 -18.42 -1.92 -14.64
N GLU A 350 -19.59 -1.30 -14.86
CA GLU A 350 -19.72 0.14 -15.17
C GLU A 350 -19.35 1.03 -13.98
N ALA A 351 -19.69 0.61 -12.75
CA ALA A 351 -19.42 1.38 -11.53
C ALA A 351 -17.92 1.60 -11.31
N PHE A 352 -17.09 0.65 -11.77
CA PHE A 352 -15.63 0.76 -11.80
C PHE A 352 -15.12 1.78 -12.83
N LEU A 353 -15.89 2.15 -13.86
CA LEU A 353 -15.46 3.11 -14.90
C LEU A 353 -15.98 4.53 -14.67
N GLU A 354 -17.17 4.66 -14.09
CA GLU A 354 -17.80 5.95 -13.79
C GLU A 354 -17.16 6.65 -12.58
N CYS A 355 -16.58 5.89 -11.64
CA CYS A 355 -15.90 6.45 -10.48
C CYS A 355 -14.54 7.07 -10.84
N ALA A 356 -14.18 8.16 -10.17
CA ALA A 356 -12.78 8.57 -10.11
C ALA A 356 -12.03 7.72 -9.08
N LEU A 357 -10.88 7.15 -9.43
CA LEU A 357 -10.08 6.26 -8.60
C LEU A 357 -8.73 6.89 -8.24
N ALA A 358 -8.47 7.07 -6.95
CA ALA A 358 -7.17 7.42 -6.41
C ALA A 358 -6.58 6.23 -5.63
N VAL A 359 -5.33 5.88 -5.92
CA VAL A 359 -4.62 4.78 -5.26
C VAL A 359 -3.29 5.29 -4.71
N VAL A 360 -3.03 5.03 -3.43
CA VAL A 360 -1.82 5.48 -2.73
C VAL A 360 -1.14 4.26 -2.12
N VAL A 361 0.16 4.08 -2.38
CA VAL A 361 0.98 3.02 -1.77
C VAL A 361 2.10 3.61 -0.93
N SER A 362 2.51 2.88 0.10
CA SER A 362 3.66 3.21 0.97
C SER A 362 4.97 2.63 0.41
N THR A 363 6.07 2.77 1.14
CA THR A 363 7.38 2.22 0.72
C THR A 363 7.51 0.76 1.15
N THR A 364 7.18 0.46 2.41
CA THR A 364 7.26 -0.89 2.98
C THR A 364 5.88 -1.32 3.46
N GLU A 365 5.14 -1.95 2.54
CA GLU A 365 3.78 -2.49 2.77
C GLU A 365 3.79 -3.84 3.52
N SER A 366 4.90 -4.58 3.41
CA SER A 366 5.08 -5.93 3.96
C SER A 366 5.50 -5.97 5.44
N TYR A 367 5.76 -4.82 6.08
CA TYR A 367 6.22 -4.70 7.48
C TYR A 367 5.39 -5.54 8.46
N GLN A 368 4.08 -5.54 8.27
CA GLN A 368 3.10 -6.30 9.07
C GLN A 368 3.22 -7.83 9.02
N PHE A 369 4.01 -8.39 8.09
CA PHE A 369 4.17 -9.85 7.94
C PHE A 369 5.31 -10.44 8.78
N PHE A 370 5.97 -9.66 9.64
CA PHE A 370 7.23 -10.03 10.30
C PHE A 370 7.19 -9.86 11.83
N SER A 371 8.04 -10.58 12.54
CA SER A 371 8.25 -10.39 13.97
C SER A 371 9.06 -9.13 14.27
N GLU A 372 9.11 -8.71 15.53
CA GLU A 372 10.01 -7.62 15.94
C GLU A 372 11.49 -8.02 15.85
N ASP A 373 11.80 -9.31 15.94
CA ASP A 373 13.17 -9.82 15.83
C ASP A 373 13.69 -9.73 14.37
N ASP A 374 12.87 -10.20 13.43
CA ASP A 374 13.04 -10.02 11.98
C ASP A 374 13.32 -8.55 11.61
N ILE A 375 12.54 -7.64 12.19
CA ILE A 375 12.64 -6.20 11.95
C ILE A 375 13.87 -5.59 12.61
N ARG A 376 14.36 -6.10 13.75
CA ARG A 376 15.55 -5.57 14.44
C ARG A 376 16.86 -6.08 13.86
N HIS A 377 17.02 -7.39 13.75
CA HIS A 377 18.30 -8.03 13.48
C HIS A 377 18.50 -8.32 11.97
N GLY A 378 17.41 -8.47 11.22
CA GLY A 378 17.43 -8.73 9.79
C GLY A 378 17.53 -10.21 9.44
N PHE A 379 17.79 -10.53 8.17
CA PHE A 379 17.70 -11.90 7.65
C PHE A 379 19.04 -12.49 7.24
N GLU A 380 19.26 -13.74 7.62
CA GLU A 380 20.18 -14.62 6.91
C GLU A 380 19.63 -14.98 5.53
N GLU A 381 20.52 -15.34 4.58
CA GLU A 381 20.08 -15.62 3.21
C GLU A 381 19.15 -16.84 3.13
N GLU A 382 19.37 -17.87 3.95
CA GLU A 382 18.45 -19.00 4.04
C GLU A 382 17.07 -18.58 4.57
N HIS A 383 17.01 -17.70 5.58
CA HIS A 383 15.74 -17.21 6.11
C HIS A 383 14.95 -16.46 5.03
N ARG A 384 15.59 -15.53 4.29
CA ARG A 384 15.02 -14.93 3.07
C ARG A 384 14.50 -15.99 2.11
N ASN A 385 15.33 -16.98 1.79
CA ASN A 385 14.99 -17.97 0.78
C ASN A 385 13.78 -18.83 1.22
N ARG A 386 13.65 -19.15 2.51
CA ARG A 386 12.45 -19.81 3.09
C ARG A 386 11.21 -18.92 3.01
N ILE A 387 11.32 -17.63 3.32
CA ILE A 387 10.23 -16.64 3.16
C ILE A 387 9.73 -16.60 1.71
N LEU A 388 10.64 -16.39 0.75
CA LEU A 388 10.28 -16.23 -0.66
C LEU A 388 9.74 -17.53 -1.28
N ARG A 389 10.28 -18.71 -0.90
CA ARG A 389 9.69 -20.00 -1.28
C ARG A 389 8.25 -20.15 -0.77
N THR A 390 7.97 -19.70 0.46
CA THR A 390 6.62 -19.77 1.05
C THR A 390 5.64 -18.87 0.31
N TYR A 391 6.03 -17.63 0.02
CA TYR A 391 5.23 -16.71 -0.81
C TYR A 391 4.93 -17.34 -2.18
N VAL A 392 5.95 -17.82 -2.89
CA VAL A 392 5.78 -18.39 -4.24
C VAL A 392 4.98 -19.70 -4.23
N ARG A 393 5.12 -20.54 -3.20
CA ARG A 393 4.36 -21.80 -3.05
C ARG A 393 2.88 -21.58 -2.74
N ASN A 394 2.55 -20.49 -2.05
CA ASN A 394 1.16 -20.16 -1.69
C ASN A 394 0.45 -19.35 -2.78
N VAL A 395 1.13 -18.37 -3.40
CA VAL A 395 0.53 -17.43 -4.36
C VAL A 395 0.48 -17.96 -5.79
N TYR A 396 1.50 -18.71 -6.24
CA TYR A 396 1.59 -19.19 -7.62
C TYR A 396 1.33 -20.70 -7.74
N ARG A 397 0.75 -21.13 -8.86
CA ARG A 397 0.48 -22.54 -9.21
C ARG A 397 1.58 -23.13 -10.10
N TYR A 398 1.93 -22.43 -11.18
CA TYR A 398 2.90 -22.86 -12.20
C TYR A 398 4.30 -22.26 -11.98
N HIS A 399 5.34 -22.87 -12.57
CA HIS A 399 6.73 -22.37 -12.67
C HIS A 399 7.30 -21.72 -11.39
N ARG A 400 7.09 -22.41 -10.26
CA ARG A 400 7.45 -21.92 -8.91
C ARG A 400 8.97 -21.80 -8.72
N ASN A 401 9.74 -22.70 -9.31
CA ASN A 401 11.20 -22.68 -9.22
C ASN A 401 11.79 -21.48 -9.97
N GLU A 402 11.25 -21.21 -11.16
CA GLU A 402 11.63 -20.15 -12.08
C GLU A 402 11.23 -18.77 -11.55
N ILE A 403 9.99 -18.63 -11.07
CA ILE A 403 9.49 -17.41 -10.43
C ILE A 403 10.32 -17.07 -9.18
N PHE A 404 10.61 -18.04 -8.30
CA PHE A 404 11.50 -17.83 -7.15
C PHE A 404 12.92 -17.41 -7.56
N ALA A 405 13.48 -18.02 -8.60
CA ALA A 405 14.81 -17.66 -9.10
C ALA A 405 14.84 -16.21 -9.63
N ALA A 406 13.81 -15.80 -10.39
CA ALA A 406 13.68 -14.44 -10.92
C ALA A 406 13.54 -13.39 -9.80
N ILE A 407 12.67 -13.63 -8.81
CA ILE A 407 12.49 -12.74 -7.65
C ILE A 407 13.79 -12.63 -6.85
N ARG A 408 14.45 -13.75 -6.54
CA ARG A 408 15.74 -13.74 -5.83
C ARG A 408 16.80 -12.97 -6.62
N ASN A 409 16.81 -13.08 -7.95
CA ASN A 409 17.77 -12.37 -8.80
C ASN A 409 17.56 -10.85 -8.78
N GLU A 410 16.33 -10.37 -8.91
CA GLU A 410 16.00 -8.93 -8.95
C GLU A 410 16.20 -8.23 -7.58
N TYR A 411 16.02 -8.95 -6.48
CA TYR A 411 16.14 -8.41 -5.11
C TYR A 411 17.42 -8.88 -4.40
N THR A 412 18.49 -9.10 -5.15
CA THR A 412 19.85 -9.30 -4.64
C THR A 412 20.77 -8.21 -5.18
N ASP A 413 21.42 -7.47 -4.29
CA ASP A 413 22.50 -6.52 -4.62
C ASP A 413 23.77 -7.28 -5.04
N TRP A 414 23.87 -7.62 -6.32
CA TRP A 414 24.98 -8.41 -6.89
C TRP A 414 26.31 -7.66 -6.95
N GLU A 415 26.36 -6.35 -6.66
CA GLU A 415 27.64 -5.63 -6.50
C GLU A 415 28.38 -6.08 -5.22
N LYS A 416 27.67 -6.69 -4.27
CA LYS A 416 28.17 -7.01 -2.92
C LYS A 416 27.98 -8.50 -2.65
N PRO A 417 29.03 -9.34 -2.79
CA PRO A 417 28.91 -10.80 -2.65
C PRO A 417 28.63 -11.25 -1.21
N ILE A 418 28.88 -10.39 -0.21
CA ILE A 418 28.46 -10.58 1.18
C ILE A 418 27.54 -9.42 1.53
N GLN A 419 26.29 -9.72 1.85
CA GLN A 419 25.28 -8.73 2.24
C GLN A 419 25.06 -8.76 3.74
N HIS A 420 24.96 -7.59 4.36
CA HIS A 420 24.61 -7.47 5.77
C HIS A 420 23.15 -7.92 5.98
N PRO A 421 22.79 -8.62 7.08
CA PRO A 421 21.42 -9.14 7.29
C PRO A 421 20.30 -8.10 7.18
N ILE A 422 20.60 -6.85 7.57
CA ILE A 422 19.71 -5.69 7.41
C ILE A 422 19.41 -5.37 5.93
N ASN A 423 20.39 -5.51 5.03
CA ASN A 423 20.19 -5.28 3.59
C ASN A 423 19.35 -6.41 2.98
N ILE A 424 19.62 -7.66 3.41
CA ILE A 424 18.84 -8.84 3.01
C ILE A 424 17.38 -8.68 3.47
N ARG A 425 17.17 -8.19 4.70
CA ARG A 425 15.84 -7.81 5.23
C ARG A 425 15.17 -6.75 4.37
N ASP A 426 15.84 -5.64 4.11
CA ASP A 426 15.24 -4.50 3.40
C ASP A 426 14.87 -4.87 1.96
N ALA A 427 15.72 -5.61 1.24
CA ALA A 427 15.39 -6.12 -0.10
C ALA A 427 14.25 -7.16 -0.08
N THR A 428 14.14 -7.99 0.98
CA THR A 428 13.05 -8.96 1.14
C THR A 428 11.72 -8.25 1.45
N LEU A 429 11.73 -7.27 2.35
CA LEU A 429 10.60 -6.40 2.67
C LEU A 429 10.12 -5.64 1.42
N GLU A 430 11.04 -5.08 0.65
CA GLU A 430 10.78 -4.42 -0.63
C GLU A 430 10.09 -5.40 -1.61
N SER A 431 10.65 -6.61 -1.81
CA SER A 431 10.11 -7.62 -2.74
C SER A 431 8.67 -8.03 -2.42
N LEU A 432 8.35 -8.23 -1.14
CA LEU A 432 7.00 -8.60 -0.71
C LEU A 432 6.03 -7.41 -0.72
N SER A 433 6.52 -6.18 -0.56
CA SER A 433 5.70 -4.97 -0.70
C SER A 433 5.23 -4.81 -2.15
N ASP A 434 6.12 -5.08 -3.10
CA ASP A 434 5.79 -5.11 -4.53
C ASP A 434 4.81 -6.22 -4.86
N ALA A 435 5.15 -7.46 -4.50
CA ALA A 435 4.38 -8.64 -4.85
C ALA A 435 2.96 -8.63 -4.24
N ALA A 436 2.84 -8.24 -2.97
CA ALA A 436 1.57 -8.30 -2.24
C ALA A 436 0.69 -7.06 -2.46
N VAL A 437 1.25 -5.87 -2.68
CA VAL A 437 0.48 -4.61 -2.69
C VAL A 437 0.80 -3.72 -3.90
N ALA A 438 2.04 -3.31 -4.11
CA ALA A 438 2.33 -2.23 -5.06
C ALA A 438 2.12 -2.62 -6.54
N ALA A 439 2.50 -3.83 -6.95
CA ALA A 439 2.24 -4.31 -8.31
C ALA A 439 0.75 -4.62 -8.55
N PRO A 440 0.01 -5.31 -7.66
CA PRO A 440 -1.45 -5.42 -7.75
C PRO A 440 -2.18 -4.08 -7.84
N ALA A 441 -1.80 -3.10 -7.00
CA ALA A 441 -2.35 -1.75 -7.01
C ALA A 441 -2.04 -1.02 -8.33
N LEU A 442 -0.84 -1.16 -8.87
CA LEU A 442 -0.46 -0.55 -10.16
C LEU A 442 -1.16 -1.25 -11.34
N ARG A 443 -1.39 -2.56 -11.28
CA ARG A 443 -2.21 -3.31 -12.26
C ARG A 443 -3.66 -2.83 -12.26
N LEU A 444 -4.26 -2.60 -11.09
CA LEU A 444 -5.60 -2.01 -10.96
C LEU A 444 -5.67 -0.62 -11.62
N VAL A 445 -4.69 0.24 -11.32
CA VAL A 445 -4.54 1.58 -11.90
C VAL A 445 -4.40 1.51 -13.43
N GLN A 446 -3.60 0.58 -13.97
CA GLN A 446 -3.48 0.37 -15.42
C GLN A 446 -4.79 -0.09 -16.06
N ILE A 447 -5.52 -1.01 -15.42
CA ILE A 447 -6.82 -1.51 -15.90
C ILE A 447 -7.86 -0.38 -15.95
N HIS A 448 -7.92 0.46 -14.92
CA HIS A 448 -8.82 1.63 -14.84
C HIS A 448 -8.45 2.70 -15.89
N ALA A 449 -7.17 3.08 -15.95
CA ALA A 449 -6.68 4.12 -16.86
C ALA A 449 -6.80 3.75 -18.34
N ARG A 450 -6.64 2.46 -18.69
CA ARG A 450 -6.76 1.95 -20.08
C ARG A 450 -8.09 2.30 -20.74
N ARG A 451 -9.17 2.39 -19.94
CA ARG A 451 -10.53 2.69 -20.41
C ARG A 451 -10.89 4.18 -20.36
N GLY A 452 -9.92 5.07 -20.13
CA GLY A 452 -10.17 6.51 -20.08
C GLY A 452 -10.90 7.00 -18.83
N ALA A 453 -10.99 6.18 -17.78
CA ALA A 453 -11.54 6.58 -16.47
C ALA A 453 -10.57 7.49 -15.68
N LYS A 454 -11.10 8.30 -14.76
CA LYS A 454 -10.29 9.27 -14.00
C LYS A 454 -9.43 8.56 -12.95
N THR A 455 -8.12 8.47 -13.20
CA THR A 455 -7.21 7.60 -12.44
C THR A 455 -6.04 8.40 -11.88
N PHE A 456 -5.70 8.19 -10.62
CA PHE A 456 -4.60 8.86 -9.94
C PHE A 456 -3.79 7.86 -9.12
N PHE A 457 -2.46 7.90 -9.24
CA PHE A 457 -1.54 7.08 -8.46
C PHE A 457 -0.59 7.95 -7.64
N ALA A 458 -0.31 7.55 -6.41
CA ALA A 458 0.68 8.19 -5.57
C ALA A 458 1.50 7.20 -4.73
N HIS A 459 2.72 7.64 -4.40
CA HIS A 459 3.61 6.99 -3.45
C HIS A 459 3.70 7.86 -2.21
N PHE A 460 3.13 7.43 -1.10
CA PHE A 460 3.40 8.03 0.20
C PHE A 460 4.83 7.70 0.60
N ALA A 461 5.68 8.71 0.67
CA ALA A 461 7.15 8.61 0.74
C ALA A 461 7.73 9.32 1.97
N HIS A 462 6.87 9.66 2.93
CA HIS A 462 7.24 10.34 4.17
C HIS A 462 7.26 9.34 5.34
N GLN A 463 8.29 9.40 6.17
CA GLN A 463 8.42 8.62 7.40
C GLN A 463 8.44 9.58 8.59
N SER A 464 7.68 9.26 9.64
CA SER A 464 7.61 10.05 10.87
C SER A 464 8.98 10.14 11.55
N ARG A 465 9.22 11.17 12.38
CA ARG A 465 10.50 11.30 13.11
C ARG A 465 10.61 10.36 14.31
N ASP A 466 9.58 10.37 15.16
CA ASP A 466 9.55 9.61 16.42
C ASP A 466 8.77 8.31 16.16
N VAL A 467 9.50 7.20 15.95
CA VAL A 467 8.98 5.96 15.34
C VAL A 467 9.35 4.69 16.08
N ASP A 468 8.47 3.68 15.99
CA ASP A 468 8.61 2.35 16.57
C ASP A 468 9.45 1.37 15.71
N TYR A 469 10.11 1.85 14.64
CA TYR A 469 10.79 1.02 13.64
C TYR A 469 12.08 1.67 13.07
N PRO A 470 12.98 0.89 12.42
CA PRO A 470 14.26 1.40 11.92
C PRO A 470 14.15 2.54 10.89
N GLN A 471 15.05 3.53 11.01
CA GLN A 471 15.14 4.76 10.20
C GLN A 471 15.57 4.55 8.71
N ARG A 472 15.32 3.37 8.13
CA ARG A 472 15.63 3.03 6.73
C ARG A 472 14.50 2.35 5.96
N LEU A 473 13.42 1.91 6.63
CA LEU A 473 12.29 1.25 5.96
C LEU A 473 11.45 2.21 5.08
N GLY A 474 11.68 3.53 5.17
CA GLY A 474 10.81 4.53 4.58
C GLY A 474 9.42 4.49 5.23
N SER A 475 8.41 4.93 4.48
CA SER A 475 7.02 4.91 4.92
C SER A 475 6.47 3.49 5.09
N VAL A 476 5.86 3.23 6.25
CA VAL A 476 5.17 1.97 6.57
C VAL A 476 3.66 2.10 6.28
N SER A 477 3.02 0.99 5.87
CA SER A 477 1.58 0.94 5.53
C SER A 477 0.65 1.64 6.54
N SER A 478 0.85 1.43 7.84
CA SER A 478 0.01 2.01 8.90
C SER A 478 0.34 3.46 9.29
N GLU A 479 1.40 4.07 8.74
CA GLU A 479 1.60 5.51 8.87
C GLU A 479 0.57 6.30 8.05
N THR A 480 0.25 5.83 6.85
CA THR A 480 -0.45 6.64 5.83
C THR A 480 -1.85 7.07 6.26
N LEU A 481 -2.63 6.18 6.89
CA LEU A 481 -4.00 6.48 7.31
C LEU A 481 -4.08 7.68 8.31
N PRO A 482 -3.28 7.74 9.39
CA PRO A 482 -3.15 8.93 10.25
C PRO A 482 -2.95 10.27 9.53
N TYR A 483 -2.15 10.34 8.45
CA TYR A 483 -1.97 11.59 7.71
C TYR A 483 -3.22 11.99 6.92
N PHE A 484 -3.89 11.03 6.25
CA PHE A 484 -5.15 11.28 5.54
C PHE A 484 -6.33 11.62 6.46
N LEU A 485 -6.29 11.19 7.74
CA LEU A 485 -7.23 11.63 8.79
C LEU A 485 -6.83 12.96 9.46
N GLY A 486 -5.65 13.52 9.13
CA GLY A 486 -5.14 14.77 9.71
C GLY A 486 -4.65 14.67 11.15
N LEU A 487 -4.50 13.47 11.73
CA LEU A 487 -4.14 13.28 13.14
C LEU A 487 -2.83 13.98 13.58
N PRO A 488 -1.79 14.15 12.74
CA PRO A 488 -0.60 14.93 13.10
C PRO A 488 -0.88 16.40 13.45
N LEU A 489 -2.00 16.98 12.98
CA LEU A 489 -2.37 18.37 13.24
C LEU A 489 -2.83 18.65 14.68
N VAL A 490 -3.10 17.59 15.45
CA VAL A 490 -3.60 17.64 16.84
C VAL A 490 -2.75 16.83 17.83
N GLY A 491 -1.64 16.24 17.39
CA GLY A 491 -0.79 15.39 18.24
C GLY A 491 -1.26 13.93 18.36
N GLY A 492 -2.09 13.43 17.44
CA GLY A 492 -2.59 12.04 17.44
C GLY A 492 -3.97 11.88 18.07
N MET A 493 -4.33 10.64 18.38
CA MET A 493 -5.63 10.30 19.00
C MET A 493 -5.64 10.69 20.48
N PRO A 494 -6.78 11.13 21.07
CA PRO A 494 -6.86 11.56 22.47
C PRO A 494 -6.34 10.54 23.50
N PHE A 495 -6.48 9.24 23.21
CA PHE A 495 -6.03 8.15 24.10
C PHE A 495 -4.60 7.66 23.81
N THR A 496 -4.01 8.04 22.67
CA THR A 496 -2.63 7.72 22.29
C THR A 496 -1.99 8.90 21.56
N PRO A 497 -1.56 9.93 22.29
CA PRO A 497 -0.82 11.05 21.72
C PRO A 497 0.54 10.61 21.15
N ARG A 498 0.98 11.26 20.07
CA ARG A 498 2.28 11.06 19.42
C ARG A 498 2.95 12.42 19.15
N ASN A 499 4.27 12.46 19.33
CA ASN A 499 5.09 13.64 19.10
C ASN A 499 5.37 13.83 17.59
N TYR A 500 4.44 14.47 16.89
CA TYR A 500 4.63 14.83 15.48
C TYR A 500 5.53 16.06 15.32
N SER A 501 6.47 15.99 14.38
CA SER A 501 7.36 17.11 14.05
C SER A 501 6.67 18.13 13.14
N ARG A 502 7.28 19.31 12.96
CA ARG A 502 6.79 20.33 12.01
C ARG A 502 6.71 19.81 10.56
N ASN A 503 7.55 18.84 10.20
CA ASN A 503 7.49 18.21 8.87
C ASN A 503 6.27 17.29 8.76
N ASP A 504 5.93 16.56 9.82
CA ASP A 504 4.76 15.68 9.86
C ASP A 504 3.46 16.48 9.75
N VAL A 505 3.39 17.61 10.47
CA VAL A 505 2.29 18.57 10.35
C VAL A 505 2.15 19.08 8.91
N ALA A 506 3.24 19.49 8.26
CA ALA A 506 3.19 19.98 6.88
C ALA A 506 2.75 18.90 5.86
N VAL A 507 3.18 17.64 6.05
CA VAL A 507 2.74 16.51 5.22
C VAL A 507 1.27 16.15 5.49
N ALA A 508 0.79 16.28 6.72
CA ALA A 508 -0.63 16.12 7.05
C ALA A 508 -1.49 17.22 6.40
N GLU A 509 -1.07 18.49 6.45
CA GLU A 509 -1.78 19.57 5.75
C GLU A 509 -1.84 19.33 4.23
N ALA A 510 -0.75 18.85 3.63
CA ALA A 510 -0.72 18.50 2.22
C ALA A 510 -1.65 17.32 1.88
N THR A 511 -1.57 16.20 2.60
CA THR A 511 -2.42 15.01 2.35
C THR A 511 -3.90 15.29 2.56
N VAL A 512 -4.26 16.03 3.62
CA VAL A 512 -5.63 16.49 3.86
C VAL A 512 -6.12 17.41 2.73
N ALA A 513 -5.28 18.31 2.20
CA ALA A 513 -5.65 19.16 1.06
C ALA A 513 -5.86 18.37 -0.24
N LEU A 514 -5.03 17.35 -0.52
CA LEU A 514 -5.20 16.47 -1.69
C LEU A 514 -6.50 15.66 -1.59
N LEU A 515 -6.82 15.11 -0.41
CA LEU A 515 -8.10 14.44 -0.14
C LEU A 515 -9.29 15.40 -0.26
N ALA A 516 -9.17 16.62 0.26
CA ALA A 516 -10.21 17.64 0.15
C ALA A 516 -10.51 18.01 -1.31
N ALA A 517 -9.48 18.22 -2.12
CA ALA A 517 -9.63 18.47 -3.56
C ALA A 517 -10.30 17.28 -4.25
N PHE A 518 -9.78 16.07 -4.04
CA PHE A 518 -10.33 14.85 -4.63
C PHE A 518 -11.80 14.66 -4.30
N ALA A 519 -12.18 14.75 -3.02
CA ALA A 519 -13.56 14.59 -2.58
C ALA A 519 -14.49 15.70 -3.13
N LYS A 520 -14.03 16.96 -3.16
CA LYS A 520 -14.85 18.10 -3.61
C LYS A 520 -15.06 18.14 -5.12
N THR A 521 -14.05 17.78 -5.93
CA THR A 521 -14.10 17.93 -7.41
C THR A 521 -14.01 16.59 -8.15
N GLY A 522 -13.20 15.64 -7.67
CA GLY A 522 -12.78 14.42 -8.40
C GLY A 522 -11.38 14.54 -9.00
N GLU A 523 -10.76 15.71 -8.90
CA GLU A 523 -9.35 15.98 -9.22
C GLU A 523 -8.58 16.20 -7.90
N PRO A 524 -7.51 15.44 -7.60
CA PRO A 524 -6.80 15.56 -6.33
C PRO A 524 -5.87 16.78 -6.21
N THR A 525 -5.83 17.65 -7.23
CA THR A 525 -5.07 18.92 -7.17
C THR A 525 -5.99 20.04 -6.63
N PRO A 526 -5.62 20.72 -5.52
CA PRO A 526 -6.38 21.86 -5.02
C PRO A 526 -6.44 23.01 -6.01
N ILE A 527 -7.63 23.56 -6.21
CA ILE A 527 -7.84 24.81 -6.96
C ILE A 527 -7.34 25.96 -6.08
N GLN A 528 -6.53 26.86 -6.64
CA GLN A 528 -6.02 28.05 -5.94
C GLN A 528 -6.69 29.32 -6.46
N ASP A 529 -6.91 30.28 -5.56
CA ASP A 529 -7.15 31.67 -5.95
C ASP A 529 -5.95 32.22 -6.74
N GLU A 530 -6.21 33.13 -7.69
CA GLU A 530 -5.25 33.50 -8.73
C GLU A 530 -3.93 34.08 -8.23
N HIS A 531 -3.87 34.55 -6.98
CA HIS A 531 -2.73 35.25 -6.41
C HIS A 531 -1.57 34.33 -5.96
N HIS A 532 -1.74 32.98 -5.92
CA HIS A 532 -0.75 32.05 -5.34
C HIS A 532 -0.36 30.85 -6.23
N ARG A 533 -0.59 30.95 -7.55
CA ARG A 533 -0.44 29.88 -8.57
C ARG A 533 0.87 29.08 -8.58
N ASP A 534 1.98 29.64 -8.09
CA ASP A 534 3.33 29.04 -8.24
C ASP A 534 3.72 28.02 -7.15
N SER A 535 2.84 27.74 -6.17
CA SER A 535 3.23 27.07 -4.92
C SER A 535 2.83 25.59 -4.78
N PHE A 536 1.78 25.12 -5.46
CA PHE A 536 1.25 23.76 -5.25
C PHE A 536 1.60 22.81 -6.41
N VAL A 537 2.17 21.65 -6.08
CA VAL A 537 2.54 20.63 -7.08
C VAL A 537 1.29 19.84 -7.45
N ALA A 538 0.88 19.93 -8.71
CA ALA A 538 -0.24 19.16 -9.24
C ALA A 538 -0.03 17.64 -9.07
N TRP A 539 -1.09 16.93 -8.71
CA TRP A 539 -1.15 15.48 -8.80
C TRP A 539 -1.65 15.13 -10.21
N PRO A 540 -0.78 14.60 -11.09
CA PRO A 540 -1.16 14.30 -12.47
C PRO A 540 -2.11 13.10 -12.53
N ARG A 541 -2.97 13.10 -13.55
CA ARG A 541 -3.73 11.92 -13.96
C ARG A 541 -2.76 10.82 -14.41
N TYR A 542 -3.01 9.59 -14.01
CA TYR A 542 -2.23 8.44 -14.46
C TYR A 542 -2.65 8.02 -15.86
N GLU A 543 -1.67 7.91 -16.75
CA GLU A 543 -1.83 7.46 -18.14
C GLU A 543 -0.80 6.36 -18.44
N LEU A 544 -1.14 5.42 -19.31
CA LEU A 544 -0.26 4.27 -19.63
C LEU A 544 1.07 4.67 -20.27
N ASN A 545 1.07 5.78 -21.03
CA ASN A 545 2.22 6.26 -21.80
C ASN A 545 3.20 7.06 -20.94
N THR A 546 2.71 7.83 -19.98
CA THR A 546 3.53 8.74 -19.16
C THR A 546 3.84 8.17 -17.78
N GLN A 547 2.97 7.28 -17.28
CA GLN A 547 3.03 6.60 -15.98
C GLN A 547 3.37 7.54 -14.81
N GLN A 548 2.85 8.77 -14.87
CA GLN A 548 3.12 9.79 -13.87
C GLN A 548 2.39 9.52 -12.56
N TYR A 549 3.04 9.86 -11.45
CA TYR A 549 2.51 9.69 -10.10
C TYR A 549 3.02 10.78 -9.17
N LEU A 550 2.26 11.05 -8.10
CA LEU A 550 2.68 11.98 -7.06
C LEU A 550 3.48 11.25 -5.98
N SER A 551 4.68 11.72 -5.68
CA SER A 551 5.47 11.28 -4.53
C SER A 551 5.23 12.25 -3.37
N ILE A 552 4.53 11.77 -2.34
CA ILE A 552 4.10 12.53 -1.16
C ILE A 552 5.17 12.37 -0.08
N GLY A 553 6.19 13.22 -0.12
CA GLY A 553 7.20 13.35 0.94
C GLY A 553 7.10 14.70 1.65
N THR A 554 8.12 15.07 2.42
CA THR A 554 8.32 16.42 3.00
C THR A 554 8.26 17.56 1.97
N LYS A 555 8.40 17.24 0.68
CA LYS A 555 7.92 18.04 -0.45
C LYS A 555 7.19 17.12 -1.42
N LEU A 556 6.04 17.55 -1.92
CA LEU A 556 5.36 16.92 -3.04
C LEU A 556 6.26 16.96 -4.30
N ARG A 557 6.30 15.88 -5.08
CA ARG A 557 7.02 15.81 -6.36
C ARG A 557 6.31 14.90 -7.36
N VAL A 558 6.12 15.35 -8.59
CA VAL A 558 5.77 14.44 -9.69
C VAL A 558 6.99 13.59 -10.07
N LYS A 559 6.74 12.31 -10.34
CA LYS A 559 7.69 11.33 -10.89
C LYS A 559 6.97 10.50 -11.96
N SER A 560 7.68 9.69 -12.74
CA SER A 560 7.10 8.68 -13.63
C SER A 560 7.67 7.29 -13.33
N HIS A 561 6.99 6.24 -13.83
CA HIS A 561 7.45 4.84 -13.78
C HIS A 561 7.86 4.40 -12.36
N TYR A 562 6.89 4.37 -11.43
CA TYR A 562 7.13 3.96 -10.05
C TYR A 562 7.88 2.63 -10.00
N ARG A 563 9.16 2.68 -9.60
CA ARG A 563 10.05 1.52 -9.43
C ARG A 563 10.06 0.61 -10.67
N GLY A 564 10.06 1.23 -11.86
CA GLY A 564 9.73 0.62 -13.16
C GLY A 564 10.40 -0.72 -13.50
N HIS A 565 11.69 -0.90 -13.22
CA HIS A 565 12.38 -2.18 -13.47
C HIS A 565 11.76 -3.34 -12.65
N LYS A 566 11.56 -3.11 -11.36
CA LYS A 566 10.92 -4.05 -10.43
C LYS A 566 9.44 -4.25 -10.77
N MET A 567 8.73 -3.19 -11.16
CA MET A 567 7.35 -3.34 -11.65
C MET A 567 7.26 -4.15 -12.95
N ALA A 568 8.26 -4.08 -13.85
CA ALA A 568 8.27 -4.89 -15.08
C ALA A 568 8.40 -6.39 -14.78
N LEU A 569 9.16 -6.78 -13.75
CA LEU A 569 9.19 -8.17 -13.26
C LEU A 569 7.79 -8.65 -12.86
N TRP A 570 7.07 -7.90 -12.01
CA TRP A 570 5.78 -8.33 -11.48
C TRP A 570 4.59 -8.16 -12.44
N LEU A 571 4.64 -7.18 -13.36
CA LEU A 571 3.53 -6.87 -14.27
C LEU A 571 3.65 -7.54 -15.66
N HIS A 572 4.84 -8.02 -16.04
CA HIS A 572 5.07 -8.65 -17.34
C HIS A 572 5.75 -10.03 -17.23
N LEU A 573 6.94 -10.13 -16.63
CA LEU A 573 7.71 -11.38 -16.65
C LEU A 573 7.09 -12.49 -15.80
N ILE A 574 6.70 -12.21 -14.54
CA ILE A 574 6.09 -13.23 -13.67
C ILE A 574 4.73 -13.70 -14.20
N PRO A 575 3.84 -12.83 -14.73
CA PRO A 575 2.63 -13.28 -15.43
C PRO A 575 2.88 -14.14 -16.68
N GLN A 576 4.00 -13.94 -17.40
CA GLN A 576 4.39 -14.82 -18.51
C GLN A 576 4.91 -16.17 -18.02
N LEU A 577 5.67 -16.20 -16.92
CA LEU A 577 6.12 -17.44 -16.28
C LEU A 577 4.95 -18.21 -15.63
N HIS A 578 3.93 -17.53 -15.12
CA HIS A 578 2.81 -18.15 -14.41
C HIS A 578 1.71 -18.70 -15.35
N ARG A 579 2.12 -19.39 -16.41
CA ARG A 579 1.25 -20.05 -17.41
C ARG A 579 1.37 -21.59 -17.29
N PRO A 580 0.36 -22.38 -17.72
CA PRO A 580 0.48 -23.84 -17.74
C PRO A 580 1.50 -24.30 -18.81
N GLY A 581 2.57 -24.96 -18.37
CA GLY A 581 3.60 -25.56 -19.24
C GLY A 581 3.53 -27.09 -19.30
N ALA A 582 3.99 -27.68 -20.41
CA ALA A 582 3.81 -29.10 -20.77
C ALA A 582 4.60 -30.14 -19.92
N ALA A 583 5.07 -29.80 -18.71
CA ALA A 583 5.91 -30.68 -17.89
C ALA A 583 5.63 -30.57 -16.37
N PRO A 584 4.68 -31.36 -15.81
CA PRO A 584 4.11 -31.06 -14.49
C PRO A 584 5.06 -31.11 -13.27
N ARG A 585 6.15 -31.89 -13.32
CA ARG A 585 6.88 -32.35 -12.12
C ARG A 585 8.20 -31.63 -11.78
N HIS A 586 8.84 -30.90 -12.72
CA HIS A 586 10.14 -30.27 -12.45
C HIS A 586 10.06 -28.75 -12.17
N HIS A 587 8.93 -28.12 -12.46
CA HIS A 587 8.64 -26.71 -12.21
C HIS A 587 8.08 -26.40 -10.80
N GLN A 588 7.92 -27.42 -9.96
CA GLN A 588 7.40 -27.31 -8.60
C GLN A 588 8.52 -27.47 -7.56
N PHE A 589 8.38 -26.84 -6.39
CA PHE A 589 9.22 -27.17 -5.24
C PHE A 589 8.91 -28.60 -4.79
N ARG A 590 9.93 -29.42 -4.54
CA ARG A 590 9.75 -30.77 -3.97
C ARG A 590 9.24 -30.64 -2.53
N SER A 591 7.95 -30.90 -2.29
CA SER A 591 7.23 -30.61 -1.04
C SER A 591 7.62 -31.46 0.19
N ALA A 592 8.74 -32.19 0.14
CA ALA A 592 9.11 -33.23 1.12
C ALA A 592 9.77 -32.74 2.43
N HIS A 593 10.22 -31.48 2.53
CA HIS A 593 10.96 -30.98 3.68
C HIS A 593 10.33 -29.70 4.27
N PRO A 594 9.78 -29.73 5.50
CA PRO A 594 9.20 -28.56 6.17
C PRO A 594 10.18 -27.40 6.29
N ASP A 595 11.46 -27.69 6.51
CA ASP A 595 12.53 -26.71 6.73
C ASP A 595 12.75 -25.78 5.52
N MET A 596 12.25 -26.13 4.32
CA MET A 596 12.33 -25.25 3.16
C MET A 596 11.41 -24.02 3.22
N PHE A 597 10.50 -23.94 4.19
CA PHE A 597 9.46 -22.92 4.26
C PHE A 597 9.46 -22.16 5.60
N ALA A 598 8.83 -20.98 5.63
CA ALA A 598 8.82 -20.03 6.75
C ALA A 598 7.38 -19.78 7.23
N GLY A 599 6.74 -20.83 7.75
CA GLY A 599 5.37 -20.81 8.25
C GLY A 599 4.41 -21.66 7.42
N GLU A 600 3.11 -21.44 7.61
CA GLU A 600 2.05 -22.29 7.09
C GLU A 600 1.88 -22.18 5.57
N ILE A 601 1.82 -23.35 4.92
CA ILE A 601 1.71 -23.53 3.48
C ILE A 601 0.26 -23.86 3.14
N PHE A 602 -0.31 -23.23 2.11
CA PHE A 602 -1.67 -23.56 1.67
C PHE A 602 -1.71 -25.02 1.14
N PRO A 603 -2.75 -25.81 1.47
CA PRO A 603 -2.88 -27.20 1.03
C PRO A 603 -2.59 -27.38 -0.46
N GLU A 604 -1.91 -28.48 -0.80
CA GLU A 604 -1.64 -28.84 -2.19
C GLU A 604 -2.97 -29.21 -2.86
N MET A 605 -3.54 -28.26 -3.61
CA MET A 605 -4.84 -28.41 -4.29
C MET A 605 -4.84 -29.70 -5.12
N TYR A 606 -5.81 -30.59 -4.87
CA TYR A 606 -6.09 -31.69 -5.78
C TYR A 606 -6.40 -31.11 -7.16
N SER A 607 -5.79 -31.70 -8.20
CA SER A 607 -5.88 -31.19 -9.57
C SER A 607 -7.25 -31.45 -10.17
N THR A 608 -8.17 -30.49 -9.98
CA THR A 608 -9.54 -30.54 -10.50
C THR A 608 -9.92 -29.18 -11.08
N THR A 609 -10.29 -29.19 -12.37
CA THR A 609 -11.00 -28.14 -13.12
C THR A 609 -10.44 -26.70 -13.14
N THR A 610 -9.71 -26.39 -14.20
CA THR A 610 -9.96 -25.25 -15.13
C THR A 610 -10.67 -24.02 -14.54
N ALA A 611 -9.90 -22.97 -14.20
CA ALA A 611 -10.45 -21.67 -13.77
C ALA A 611 -9.50 -20.47 -13.99
N LEU A 612 -8.49 -20.58 -14.86
CA LEU A 612 -7.55 -19.48 -15.18
C LEU A 612 -7.18 -19.38 -16.68
N ASP A 613 -7.74 -20.24 -17.51
CA ASP A 613 -7.43 -20.33 -18.93
C ASP A 613 -8.50 -19.56 -19.75
N GLU A 614 -8.20 -19.25 -21.02
CA GLU A 614 -8.93 -18.30 -21.91
C GLU A 614 -8.65 -16.79 -21.67
N GLU A 615 -7.42 -16.37 -21.99
CA GLU A 615 -7.20 -15.11 -22.72
C GLU A 615 -6.65 -15.48 -24.12
N GLU A 616 -7.27 -14.94 -25.17
CA GLU A 616 -6.98 -15.06 -26.63
C GLU A 616 -7.72 -16.15 -27.44
N GLU A 617 -8.81 -15.77 -28.13
CA GLU A 617 -9.05 -16.15 -29.54
C GLU A 617 -10.08 -15.23 -30.22
N SER A 618 -9.71 -14.56 -31.32
CA SER A 618 -10.63 -13.90 -32.27
C SER A 618 -9.95 -13.51 -33.59
N VAL A 619 -9.28 -14.46 -34.24
CA VAL A 619 -8.88 -14.39 -35.66
C VAL A 619 -9.22 -15.74 -36.29
N GLU A 620 -9.69 -15.73 -37.53
CA GLU A 620 -10.33 -16.89 -38.18
C GLU A 620 -9.35 -18.04 -38.46
N ALA A 621 -9.84 -19.27 -38.34
CA ALA A 621 -9.13 -20.48 -38.73
C ALA A 621 -9.57 -20.93 -40.13
N GLU A 622 -8.62 -21.07 -41.06
CA GLU A 622 -8.80 -21.94 -42.22
C GLU A 622 -8.23 -23.33 -41.92
N GLU A 623 -9.02 -24.37 -42.21
CA GLU A 623 -8.60 -25.76 -42.06
C GLU A 623 -7.62 -26.18 -43.18
N VAL A 624 -6.54 -26.88 -42.82
CA VAL A 624 -5.81 -27.72 -43.79
C VAL A 624 -5.55 -29.09 -43.16
N SER A 625 -6.18 -30.12 -43.74
CA SER A 625 -6.05 -31.51 -43.30
C SER A 625 -4.65 -32.07 -43.53
N VAL A 626 -4.06 -32.69 -42.50
CA VAL A 626 -2.83 -33.48 -42.64
C VAL A 626 -3.17 -34.86 -43.20
N ALA A 627 -2.58 -35.22 -44.33
CA ALA A 627 -2.56 -36.58 -44.87
C ALA A 627 -1.12 -37.11 -44.89
N GLU A 628 -0.94 -38.37 -44.48
CA GLU A 628 0.37 -39.04 -44.41
C GLU A 628 0.88 -39.46 -45.80
N CYS A 629 2.20 -39.47 -46.00
CA CYS A 629 2.88 -40.40 -46.91
C CYS A 629 4.40 -40.45 -46.68
N GLU A 630 5.00 -41.60 -46.93
CA GLU A 630 6.45 -41.86 -46.86
C GLU A 630 7.20 -41.55 -48.19
N PRO A 631 8.55 -41.54 -48.22
CA PRO A 631 9.32 -40.78 -49.23
C PRO A 631 9.88 -41.59 -50.43
N SER A 632 10.36 -40.83 -51.44
CA SER A 632 11.31 -41.18 -52.54
C SER A 632 10.69 -41.38 -53.95
N PRO A 633 11.47 -41.30 -55.06
CA PRO A 633 12.32 -40.15 -55.44
C PRO A 633 12.25 -39.77 -56.96
N SER A 634 12.91 -38.64 -57.33
CA SER A 634 13.14 -38.13 -58.71
C SER A 634 11.90 -37.50 -59.42
N ALA A 635 12.00 -36.61 -60.42
CA ALA A 635 13.15 -36.09 -61.18
C ALA A 635 13.02 -34.56 -61.56
N ARG A 636 14.02 -34.04 -62.30
CA ARG A 636 14.19 -32.66 -62.84
C ARG A 636 13.43 -32.44 -64.19
N PRO A 637 13.39 -31.23 -64.81
CA PRO A 637 13.40 -29.82 -64.32
C PRO A 637 12.44 -28.85 -65.11
N ALA A 638 12.61 -27.51 -64.95
CA ALA A 638 12.35 -26.44 -65.95
C ALA A 638 10.87 -26.01 -66.24
N LEU A 639 10.52 -24.80 -66.74
CA LEU A 639 11.21 -23.49 -66.89
C LEU A 639 10.16 -22.34 -67.07
N SER A 640 10.50 -21.10 -66.64
CA SER A 640 10.04 -19.76 -67.09
C SER A 640 8.58 -19.45 -67.55
N ALA A 641 7.92 -18.53 -66.83
CA ALA A 641 7.40 -17.18 -67.23
C ALA A 641 6.98 -16.89 -68.71
N PRO A 642 5.95 -16.04 -69.01
CA PRO A 642 5.88 -14.63 -68.54
C PRO A 642 4.49 -13.96 -68.32
N SER A 643 4.50 -12.72 -67.81
CA SER A 643 3.36 -11.78 -67.68
C SER A 643 3.18 -10.87 -68.92
N PRO A 644 2.05 -10.13 -69.05
CA PRO A 644 1.95 -8.74 -68.53
C PRO A 644 0.67 -8.56 -67.64
N ALA A 645 0.07 -7.40 -67.31
CA ALA A 645 0.19 -5.98 -67.72
C ALA A 645 -0.26 -4.99 -66.60
N LEU A 646 -0.52 -3.71 -66.97
CA LEU A 646 -1.02 -2.55 -66.18
C LEU A 646 -1.94 -1.68 -67.11
N PRO A 647 -2.62 -0.56 -66.73
CA PRO A 647 -2.48 0.34 -65.55
C PRO A 647 -3.85 0.86 -64.99
N PRO A 648 -4.04 2.10 -64.45
CA PRO A 648 -3.33 2.86 -63.38
C PRO A 648 -4.24 3.35 -62.22
N ALA A 649 -3.67 3.76 -61.07
CA ALA A 649 -3.99 5.00 -60.29
C ALA A 649 -3.45 4.95 -58.83
N ALA A 650 -3.29 6.12 -58.20
CA ALA A 650 -2.78 6.35 -56.82
C ALA A 650 -3.34 7.71 -56.30
N PRO A 651 -3.09 8.19 -55.05
CA PRO A 651 -2.28 7.64 -53.96
C PRO A 651 -2.94 7.61 -52.55
N GLY A 652 -2.24 7.09 -51.54
CA GLY A 652 -2.58 7.24 -50.11
C GLY A 652 -1.58 6.52 -49.18
N ASP A 653 -0.94 7.25 -48.27
CA ASP A 653 0.09 6.74 -47.33
C ASP A 653 -0.51 6.01 -46.11
N GLY A 654 0.26 5.10 -45.49
CA GLY A 654 -0.06 4.62 -44.13
C GLY A 654 0.59 3.33 -43.60
N SER A 655 1.21 2.48 -44.42
CA SER A 655 1.68 1.15 -43.97
C SER A 655 3.01 1.21 -43.19
N PHE A 656 2.99 0.83 -41.91
CA PHE A 656 4.19 0.74 -41.06
C PHE A 656 5.19 -0.31 -41.57
N ASN A 657 6.40 0.12 -41.94
CA ASN A 657 7.39 -0.72 -42.61
C ASN A 657 8.43 -1.31 -41.62
N VAL A 658 8.08 -2.45 -41.02
CA VAL A 658 8.85 -3.16 -39.97
C VAL A 658 10.30 -3.48 -40.40
N ALA A 659 10.54 -3.70 -41.69
CA ALA A 659 11.87 -4.01 -42.22
C ALA A 659 12.90 -2.88 -42.00
N SER A 660 12.45 -1.62 -41.92
CA SER A 660 13.35 -0.47 -41.72
C SER A 660 13.99 -0.44 -40.31
N GLN A 661 13.24 -0.82 -39.27
CA GLN A 661 13.71 -0.79 -37.88
C GLN A 661 14.81 -1.82 -37.61
N TYR A 662 14.72 -3.01 -38.22
CA TYR A 662 15.77 -4.03 -38.14
C TYR A 662 17.09 -3.58 -38.79
N TYR A 663 17.02 -2.81 -39.89
CA TYR A 663 18.20 -2.21 -40.50
C TYR A 663 18.82 -1.11 -39.63
N SER A 664 18.02 -0.27 -38.98
CA SER A 664 18.54 0.73 -38.03
C SER A 664 19.21 0.10 -36.81
N TYR A 665 18.63 -0.97 -36.23
CA TYR A 665 19.17 -1.63 -35.05
C TYR A 665 20.51 -2.32 -35.29
N THR A 666 20.66 -3.00 -36.43
CA THR A 666 21.91 -3.69 -36.79
C THR A 666 23.06 -2.72 -37.05
N VAL A 667 22.80 -1.57 -37.70
CA VAL A 667 23.80 -0.50 -37.88
C VAL A 667 24.17 0.15 -36.54
N ALA A 668 23.21 0.45 -35.67
CA ALA A 668 23.48 1.03 -34.34
C ALA A 668 24.32 0.09 -33.45
N LEU A 669 24.07 -1.22 -33.50
CA LEU A 669 24.87 -2.23 -32.80
C LEU A 669 26.30 -2.30 -33.37
N GLY A 670 26.45 -2.29 -34.70
CA GLY A 670 27.75 -2.29 -35.36
C GLY A 670 28.60 -1.06 -35.00
N VAL A 671 28.01 0.13 -34.99
CA VAL A 671 28.69 1.39 -34.61
C VAL A 671 29.10 1.39 -33.13
N THR A 672 28.24 0.92 -32.23
CA THR A 672 28.55 0.89 -30.79
C THR A 672 29.63 -0.14 -30.44
N VAL A 673 29.60 -1.34 -31.05
CA VAL A 673 30.69 -2.33 -30.93
C VAL A 673 32.00 -1.78 -31.49
N GLY A 674 31.97 -1.17 -32.69
CA GLY A 674 33.16 -0.55 -33.31
C GLY A 674 33.80 0.54 -32.45
N ALA A 675 32.98 1.44 -31.87
CA ALA A 675 33.43 2.47 -30.95
C ALA A 675 34.04 1.87 -29.66
N GLY A 676 33.42 0.82 -29.11
CA GLY A 676 33.94 0.10 -27.94
C GLY A 676 35.31 -0.53 -28.20
N CYS A 677 35.47 -1.24 -29.33
CA CYS A 677 36.75 -1.80 -29.75
C CYS A 677 37.83 -0.73 -29.97
N PHE A 678 37.48 0.40 -30.58
CA PHE A 678 38.41 1.52 -30.80
C PHE A 678 38.89 2.14 -29.49
N LEU A 679 37.98 2.41 -28.54
CA LEU A 679 38.33 2.93 -27.21
C LEU A 679 39.20 1.96 -26.41
N LEU A 680 38.94 0.65 -26.52
CA LEU A 680 39.75 -0.38 -25.87
C LEU A 680 41.17 -0.42 -26.47
N ALA A 681 41.30 -0.38 -27.80
CA ALA A 681 42.61 -0.30 -28.47
C ALA A 681 43.39 0.98 -28.10
N LEU A 682 42.70 2.13 -28.03
CA LEU A 682 43.30 3.41 -27.64
C LEU A 682 43.83 3.36 -26.20
N ASN A 683 43.07 2.78 -25.26
CA ASN A 683 43.51 2.54 -23.89
C ASN A 683 44.76 1.63 -23.84
N VAL A 684 44.79 0.53 -24.60
CA VAL A 684 45.96 -0.36 -24.69
C VAL A 684 47.19 0.38 -25.21
N LEU A 685 47.04 1.24 -26.23
CA LEU A 685 48.12 2.06 -26.77
C LEU A 685 48.63 3.10 -25.75
N VAL A 686 47.74 3.72 -24.96
CA VAL A 686 48.13 4.64 -23.88
C VAL A 686 48.91 3.90 -22.79
N PHE A 687 48.46 2.71 -22.35
CA PHE A 687 49.19 1.88 -21.40
C PHE A 687 50.55 1.44 -21.94
N ALA A 688 50.64 1.04 -23.22
CA ALA A 688 51.91 0.71 -23.87
C ALA A 688 52.87 1.92 -23.93
N GLY A 689 52.36 3.11 -24.27
CA GLY A 689 53.14 4.35 -24.28
C GLY A 689 53.70 4.71 -22.89
N ILE A 690 52.87 4.60 -21.84
CA ILE A 690 53.29 4.81 -20.44
C ILE A 690 54.33 3.75 -20.03
N TYR A 691 54.14 2.49 -20.40
CA TYR A 691 55.08 1.40 -20.11
C TYR A 691 56.45 1.65 -20.75
N LEU A 692 56.48 2.05 -22.03
CA LEU A 692 57.71 2.38 -22.76
C LEU A 692 58.42 3.63 -22.19
N GLN A 693 57.67 4.67 -21.79
CA GLN A 693 58.24 5.81 -21.07
C GLN A 693 58.86 5.39 -19.72
N ARG A 694 58.18 4.52 -18.96
CA ARG A 694 58.65 4.01 -17.67
C ARG A 694 59.90 3.13 -17.83
N GLY A 695 60.00 2.39 -18.94
CA GLY A 695 61.20 1.68 -19.37
C GLY A 695 62.38 2.62 -19.64
N ARG A 696 62.18 3.67 -20.46
CA ARG A 696 63.22 4.68 -20.75
C ARG A 696 63.69 5.42 -19.48
N ARG A 697 62.79 5.79 -18.57
CA ARG A 697 63.16 6.40 -17.27
C ARG A 697 63.97 5.45 -16.37
N ARG A 698 63.71 4.14 -16.41
CA ARG A 698 64.53 3.13 -15.68
C ARG A 698 65.93 2.95 -16.30
N ALA A 699 66.04 2.99 -17.63
CA ALA A 699 67.34 2.93 -18.31
C ALA A 699 68.25 4.12 -17.95
N SER A 700 67.68 5.32 -17.81
CA SER A 700 68.42 6.54 -17.45
C SER A 700 69.05 6.53 -16.03
N HIS A 701 68.67 5.58 -15.16
CA HIS A 701 69.14 5.49 -13.78
C HIS A 701 70.23 4.43 -13.53
N ARG A 702 70.79 3.82 -14.58
CA ARG A 702 71.93 2.89 -14.47
C ARG A 702 73.10 3.27 -15.38
N ARG A 703 74.03 4.06 -14.83
CA ARG A 703 75.46 4.07 -15.25
C ARG A 703 76.37 3.95 -14.01
N PRO A 704 77.56 3.34 -14.12
CA PRO A 704 78.31 2.83 -12.96
C PRO A 704 79.36 3.81 -12.38
N ARG A 705 79.88 3.47 -11.19
CA ARG A 705 81.05 4.09 -10.57
C ARG A 705 82.36 3.76 -11.33
N ARG A 706 83.19 4.78 -11.56
CA ARG A 706 84.67 4.79 -11.57
C ARG A 706 85.09 6.21 -11.16
N GLU A 707 85.89 6.42 -10.11
CA GLU A 707 87.36 6.28 -10.01
C GLU A 707 88.14 7.33 -10.84
N GLY A 708 89.03 8.10 -10.19
CA GLY A 708 90.22 8.68 -10.85
C GLY A 708 90.39 10.20 -10.96
N SER A 709 91.00 10.82 -9.93
CA SER A 709 92.12 11.79 -10.03
C SER A 709 91.96 13.19 -10.70
N CYS A 710 91.95 14.22 -9.83
CA CYS A 710 92.84 15.41 -9.81
C CYS A 710 92.81 16.56 -10.85
N SER A 711 93.04 17.77 -10.28
CA SER A 711 93.57 19.01 -10.90
C SER A 711 92.59 19.86 -11.74
N SER A 712 92.67 21.20 -11.82
CA SER A 712 93.42 22.21 -11.03
C SER A 712 93.03 23.66 -11.44
N ARG A 713 92.83 24.57 -10.47
CA ARG A 713 92.84 26.06 -10.61
C ARG A 713 91.69 26.66 -11.50
N ASN A 714 91.32 27.95 -11.45
CA ASN A 714 91.63 29.10 -10.56
C ASN A 714 90.50 30.15 -10.62
N GLY A 715 90.46 31.11 -9.67
CA GLY A 715 89.72 32.39 -9.77
C GLY A 715 88.40 32.43 -8.96
N THR A 716 88.32 33.12 -7.81
CA THR A 716 88.03 34.57 -7.63
C THR A 716 86.60 34.95 -8.06
N SER A 717 85.60 35.03 -7.15
CA SER A 717 85.30 36.13 -6.19
C SER A 717 84.12 37.00 -6.70
N LEU A 718 83.21 37.59 -5.90
CA LEU A 718 83.09 37.82 -4.45
C LEU A 718 81.66 37.49 -3.92
N ASN A 719 81.52 37.46 -2.58
CA ASN A 719 80.45 37.95 -1.68
C ASN A 719 79.10 38.47 -2.28
N SER A 720 77.94 38.38 -1.60
CA SER A 720 77.65 38.00 -0.19
C SER A 720 76.17 37.58 0.00
N ASP A 721 75.85 37.02 1.17
CA ASP A 721 74.53 36.51 1.56
C ASP A 721 73.37 37.54 1.59
N PRO A 722 72.11 37.08 1.45
CA PRO A 722 70.91 37.92 1.47
C PRO A 722 70.17 37.93 2.83
N LEU A 723 69.31 38.94 3.01
CA LEU A 723 68.02 39.01 3.75
C LEU A 723 67.57 40.50 3.73
N PRO A 724 66.28 40.90 3.95
CA PRO A 724 65.24 40.16 4.68
C PRO A 724 63.80 40.20 4.09
N LEU A 725 62.87 39.57 4.83
CA LEU A 725 61.43 39.90 5.00
C LEU A 725 60.39 39.77 3.85
N THR A 726 59.34 39.01 4.19
CA THR A 726 57.90 39.19 3.86
C THR A 726 57.28 38.84 2.49
N SER A 727 56.08 38.24 2.57
CA SER A 727 55.08 38.03 1.51
C SER A 727 54.39 39.31 1.04
N PRO A 728 53.58 39.25 -0.04
CA PRO A 728 52.21 39.80 0.11
C PRO A 728 51.06 39.16 -0.70
N ARG A 729 49.87 39.10 -0.05
CA ARG A 729 48.50 39.35 -0.61
C ARG A 729 47.90 38.29 -1.58
N LYS A 730 46.56 38.22 -1.82
CA LYS A 730 45.32 38.99 -1.49
C LYS A 730 44.16 37.95 -1.37
N SER A 731 43.00 38.09 -0.71
CA SER A 731 41.95 39.15 -0.74
C SER A 731 40.94 38.96 0.44
N THR A 732 40.70 39.93 1.35
CA THR A 732 39.56 40.90 1.43
C THR A 732 38.14 40.32 1.64
N LEU A 733 37.54 40.33 2.85
CA LEU A 733 36.80 41.41 3.61
C LEU A 733 35.25 41.34 3.40
N LYS A 734 34.29 41.62 4.32
CA LYS A 734 34.15 42.19 5.70
C LYS A 734 33.42 41.15 6.64
N ARG A 735 33.11 41.27 7.96
CA ARG A 735 32.84 42.32 9.02
C ARG A 735 31.37 42.84 9.03
N SER A 736 30.65 43.02 10.17
CA SER A 736 30.96 43.21 11.63
C SER A 736 30.21 42.22 12.58
N SER A 737 30.21 42.29 13.92
CA SER A 737 30.79 43.17 15.00
C SER A 737 30.99 42.29 16.27
N GLU A 738 32.06 42.42 17.09
CA GLU A 738 32.21 43.26 18.32
C GLU A 738 31.14 43.02 19.43
N SER A 739 31.46 42.87 20.74
CA SER A 739 32.70 43.18 21.50
C SER A 739 32.98 42.33 22.78
N GLU A 740 34.27 42.31 23.17
CA GLU A 740 34.86 42.27 24.54
C GLU A 740 34.72 41.10 25.57
N LEU A 741 35.71 41.06 26.48
CA LEU A 741 35.90 40.11 27.60
C LEU A 741 35.58 40.77 28.96
N LYS A 742 35.23 39.95 29.97
CA LYS A 742 35.60 40.22 31.38
C LYS A 742 35.76 38.94 32.21
N GLU A 743 36.21 39.09 33.45
CA GLU A 743 37.02 38.11 34.18
C GLU A 743 36.25 37.09 35.07
N ARG A 744 36.98 36.07 35.53
CA ARG A 744 36.65 35.12 36.62
C ARG A 744 36.89 35.77 38.00
N PRO A 745 36.36 35.27 39.16
CA PRO A 745 36.13 33.86 39.57
C PRO A 745 34.72 33.60 40.16
N GLY A 746 34.33 32.45 40.74
CA GLY A 746 34.96 31.12 40.95
C GLY A 746 34.06 30.21 41.83
N ASN A 747 34.43 28.92 41.98
CA ASN A 747 33.68 27.84 42.68
C ASN A 747 32.31 27.44 42.06
N ALA A 748 31.77 26.22 42.20
CA ALA A 748 32.23 25.03 42.94
C ALA A 748 31.98 23.70 42.19
N THR A 749 32.84 22.70 42.46
CA THR A 749 32.62 21.23 42.49
C THR A 749 31.66 20.50 41.52
N ALA A 750 32.16 19.46 40.86
CA ALA A 750 31.37 18.35 40.28
C ALA A 750 32.06 16.98 40.54
N PRO A 751 31.33 15.87 40.80
CA PRO A 751 31.91 14.55 41.06
C PRO A 751 32.27 13.76 39.77
N PRO A 752 33.09 12.69 39.86
CA PRO A 752 33.88 12.19 38.72
C PRO A 752 33.23 11.10 37.85
N LYS A 753 33.72 11.00 36.60
CA LYS A 753 33.42 9.93 35.65
C LYS A 753 34.12 8.62 36.05
N LYS A 754 33.41 7.48 36.03
CA LYS A 754 34.03 6.15 36.05
C LYS A 754 34.50 5.75 34.64
N ARG A 755 35.74 5.27 34.53
CA ARG A 755 36.15 4.36 33.44
C ARG A 755 35.60 2.97 33.73
N VAL A 756 35.27 2.22 32.70
CA VAL A 756 35.18 0.75 32.71
C VAL A 756 36.03 0.26 31.55
N GLN A 757 36.75 -0.85 31.74
CA GLN A 757 37.65 -1.40 30.72
C GLN A 757 36.86 -2.16 29.64
N ILE A 758 37.39 -2.13 28.42
CA ILE A 758 37.08 -3.15 27.42
C ILE A 758 37.91 -4.38 27.80
N GLN A 759 37.28 -5.54 27.85
CA GLN A 759 37.96 -6.83 28.03
C GLN A 759 37.72 -7.66 26.78
N GLU A 760 38.80 -8.05 26.11
CA GLU A 760 38.75 -8.90 24.93
C GLU A 760 38.37 -10.33 25.35
N ILE A 761 37.53 -10.98 24.54
CA ILE A 761 37.31 -12.42 24.57
C ILE A 761 37.67 -12.91 23.17
N SER A 762 38.58 -13.88 23.11
CA SER A 762 39.06 -14.48 21.87
C SER A 762 37.99 -15.34 21.19
N VAL A 763 38.00 -15.33 19.86
CA VAL A 763 37.37 -16.34 18.99
C VAL A 763 38.26 -17.59 18.96
#